data_AF-K9V9N7-F1
#
_entry.id   AF-K9V9N7-F1
#
_cell.length_a   1.000
_cell.length_b   1.000
_cell.length_c   1.000
_cell.angle_alpha   90.00
_cell.angle_beta   90.00
_cell.angle_gamma   90.00
#
_symmetry.space_group_name_H-M   'P 1'
#
loop_
_entity.id
_entity.type
_entity.pdbx_description
1 polymer ?
#
loop_
_entity_poly.entity_id
_entity_poly.type
_entity_poly.pdbx_seq_one_letter_code
_entity_poly.pdbx_strand_id
1 'polypeptide(L)'
;MTSIYCSKGHENPAGSAFCLTCGEKIEPIVTQTIEPGVTLGDRYYIVRHLGKGGFGRTYIAEDINRFRELCVIKEFAPQVQTAYVIQKAEELFQREAAVLYKLQHPQIPRFRELLRNKFGGKEYLFIIQDFVEGPTYRTLLDTKLTQGIRFTEAEVRQLLQQLLPVLQYIHSMGVIHRDISPDNLIFRSSDQLPVLIDFGGVKQVVAAVASQYYQQEAVSAPATLLGKIGYAPPEQMQMGLVEPHSDLYALAATLLVLLTGRQPQELIDSHSLTWQWRREVNLSPEFGYVLDKMLAPTPRDRFQNVAQVFQALNSQPNYSQPNYSQPNYSQPNHNQPNYNQPNYQATQQPPITNNPTIPIAPPNRPTPQEPIINPPQESWWTPGKVAVIMLVAASTAGIGIWGASKLGGNRGNISDEPTSTPSISQPTDPLANYSPEEKARKEKLKNRRQELGIDNSFYINLVNQVFGDRNPSLRGKTLTDSPADEASRAKWDGIAAEILEKIAPMSNNSRRRLGSYVSSERDRWKTQVNQINVGSRSLYDLADGAFFQQFPEQRGKDFINKPIGQVWLGYTNDKLNAILSGSSFKKIIFDSGASSSKDTGTLKPGEGKVFIIELVKGQRVEANLDAANKILFSAYSPSGKVIFLEDSPKRSLSLVLPESGFYEFVVTSSAASSLNYTLSISATNIVPTETPTATPAPTVTPTATPTPTVTPTPTPTSTATPTPTPTPTPTATPS
;
A
#
# COMPACT_ATOMS: atom_id res chain seq x y z
N MET A 1 10.98 15.84 23.30
CA MET A 1 10.03 16.94 23.00
C MET A 1 10.24 17.30 21.54
N THR A 2 9.20 17.23 20.72
CA THR A 2 9.29 17.38 19.26
C THR A 2 9.45 18.84 18.85
N SER A 3 10.49 19.17 18.09
CA SER A 3 10.67 20.47 17.43
C SER A 3 9.51 20.78 16.48
N ILE A 4 9.22 22.07 16.30
CA ILE A 4 8.17 22.57 15.40
C ILE A 4 8.79 23.42 14.28
N TYR A 5 8.26 23.32 13.06
CA TYR A 5 8.81 24.00 11.89
C TYR A 5 7.85 25.09 11.39
N CYS A 6 8.38 26.24 10.97
CA CYS A 6 7.57 27.28 10.35
C CYS A 6 7.28 26.95 8.87
N SER A 7 6.43 27.71 8.16
CA SER A 7 6.11 27.40 6.75
C SER A 7 7.31 27.50 5.82
N LYS A 8 8.36 28.21 6.24
CA LYS A 8 9.65 28.34 5.56
C LYS A 8 10.68 27.26 5.96
N GLY A 9 10.31 26.30 6.80
CA GLY A 9 11.15 25.14 7.15
C GLY A 9 12.19 25.35 8.25
N HIS A 10 12.18 26.49 8.95
CA HIS A 10 13.07 26.71 10.09
C HIS A 10 12.62 25.91 11.33
N GLU A 11 13.55 25.27 12.01
CA GLU A 11 13.30 24.51 13.25
C GLU A 11 13.14 25.43 14.46
N ASN A 12 12.18 25.14 15.33
CA ASN A 12 11.89 25.89 16.53
C ASN A 12 11.62 24.95 17.72
N PRO A 13 11.93 25.38 18.96
CA PRO A 13 11.57 24.64 20.17
C PRO A 13 10.06 24.41 20.29
N ALA A 14 9.68 23.30 20.93
CA ALA A 14 8.28 23.00 21.23
C ALA A 14 7.63 24.14 22.04
N GLY A 15 6.49 24.66 21.57
CA GLY A 15 5.76 25.78 22.20
C GLY A 15 6.12 27.17 21.68
N SER A 16 6.98 27.30 20.67
CA SER A 16 7.29 28.60 20.07
C SER A 16 6.06 29.19 19.36
N ALA A 17 5.61 30.37 19.78
CA ALA A 17 4.49 31.10 19.15
C ALA A 17 4.89 31.80 17.84
N PHE A 18 6.20 31.99 17.64
CA PHE A 18 6.79 32.62 16.46
C PHE A 18 8.07 31.89 16.08
N CYS A 19 8.38 31.90 14.80
CA CYS A 19 9.62 31.38 14.28
C CYS A 19 10.78 32.27 14.72
N LEU A 20 11.75 31.68 15.42
CA LEU A 20 12.92 32.38 15.95
C LEU A 20 13.85 32.90 14.85
N THR A 21 13.72 32.38 13.62
CA THR A 21 14.55 32.78 12.48
C THR A 21 13.87 33.82 11.57
N CYS A 22 12.59 33.64 11.24
CA CYS A 22 11.91 34.48 10.25
C CYS A 22 10.74 35.31 10.80
N GLY A 23 10.45 35.23 12.11
CA GLY A 23 9.38 35.99 12.75
C GLY A 23 7.96 35.58 12.36
N GLU A 24 7.81 34.54 11.55
CA GLU A 24 6.50 34.00 11.17
C GLU A 24 5.75 33.48 12.41
N LYS A 25 4.48 33.88 12.58
CA LYS A 25 3.63 33.32 13.63
C LYS A 25 3.45 31.82 13.39
N ILE A 26 3.90 31.01 14.34
CA ILE A 26 3.71 29.57 14.28
C ILE A 26 2.33 29.31 14.86
N GLU A 27 1.37 28.99 13.99
CA GLU A 27 0.08 28.53 14.48
C GLU A 27 0.28 27.20 15.22
N PRO A 28 -0.12 27.11 16.50
CA PRO A 28 0.05 25.88 17.24
C PRO A 28 -0.67 24.77 16.47
N ILE A 29 0.06 23.67 16.20
CA ILE A 29 -0.51 22.45 15.63
C ILE A 29 -1.77 22.17 16.46
N VAL A 30 -2.94 22.19 15.82
CA VAL A 30 -4.21 21.83 16.45
C VAL A 30 -4.10 20.35 16.87
N THR A 31 -3.53 20.16 18.04
CA THR A 31 -3.44 18.92 18.82
C THR A 31 -4.74 18.70 19.59
N GLN A 32 -5.68 19.64 19.54
CA GLN A 32 -6.99 19.50 20.15
C GLN A 32 -7.76 18.38 19.46
N THR A 33 -8.00 17.34 20.24
CA THR A 33 -9.06 16.37 20.05
C THR A 33 -10.38 17.13 19.94
N ILE A 34 -11.32 16.67 19.12
CA ILE A 34 -12.64 17.29 19.09
C ILE A 34 -13.32 16.96 20.43
N GLU A 35 -13.58 17.99 21.23
CA GLU A 35 -14.15 17.82 22.57
C GLU A 35 -15.59 17.31 22.49
N PRO A 36 -16.02 16.48 23.47
CA PRO A 36 -17.43 16.16 23.66
C PRO A 36 -18.31 17.41 23.69
N GLY A 37 -19.50 17.33 23.09
CA GLY A 37 -20.44 18.44 23.01
C GLY A 37 -20.37 19.27 21.72
N VAL A 38 -19.35 19.06 20.87
CA VAL A 38 -19.26 19.69 19.55
C VAL A 38 -20.18 18.97 18.56
N THR A 39 -20.89 19.74 17.72
CA THR A 39 -21.67 19.19 16.60
C THR A 39 -20.90 19.35 15.29
N LEU A 40 -20.58 18.24 14.62
CA LEU A 40 -19.92 18.22 13.32
C LEU A 40 -20.95 18.26 12.18
N GLY A 41 -20.74 19.19 11.25
CA GLY A 41 -21.54 19.31 10.02
C GLY A 41 -23.01 19.58 10.33
N ASP A 42 -23.29 20.27 11.44
CA ASP A 42 -24.64 20.55 11.95
C ASP A 42 -25.52 19.30 12.13
N ARG A 43 -24.90 18.13 12.33
CA ARG A 43 -25.61 16.85 12.37
C ARG A 43 -25.07 15.85 13.41
N TYR A 44 -23.75 15.74 13.52
CA TYR A 44 -23.15 14.71 14.36
C TYR A 44 -22.68 15.29 15.69
N TYR A 45 -23.45 15.03 16.74
CA TYR A 45 -23.10 15.49 18.09
C TYR A 45 -22.08 14.54 18.72
N ILE A 46 -20.86 15.02 18.96
CA ILE A 46 -19.76 14.22 19.53
C ILE A 46 -20.06 13.90 20.99
N VAL A 47 -20.21 12.61 21.28
CA VAL A 47 -20.49 12.11 22.64
C VAL A 47 -19.20 11.92 23.41
N ARG A 48 -18.23 11.20 22.82
CA ARG A 48 -16.91 10.97 23.43
C ARG A 48 -15.88 10.49 22.43
N HIS A 49 -14.61 10.68 22.78
CA HIS A 49 -13.48 10.08 22.09
C HIS A 49 -13.34 8.59 22.45
N LEU A 50 -13.13 7.74 21.43
CA LEU A 50 -12.91 6.30 21.57
C LEU A 50 -11.43 5.92 21.60
N GLY A 51 -10.60 6.60 20.81
CA GLY A 51 -9.20 6.24 20.70
C GLY A 51 -8.47 6.99 19.59
N LYS A 52 -7.15 7.08 19.76
CA LYS A 52 -6.22 7.73 18.84
C LYS A 52 -5.29 6.67 18.24
N GLY A 53 -5.24 6.59 16.91
CA GLY A 53 -4.26 5.79 16.16
C GLY A 53 -3.22 6.66 15.46
N GLY A 54 -2.25 6.03 14.78
CA GLY A 54 -1.17 6.75 14.07
C GLY A 54 -1.63 7.68 12.94
N PHE A 55 -2.84 7.46 12.41
CA PHE A 55 -3.37 8.15 11.22
C PHE A 55 -4.76 8.77 11.40
N GLY A 56 -5.33 8.69 12.60
CA GLY A 56 -6.68 9.19 12.85
C GLY A 56 -7.13 9.09 14.29
N ARG A 57 -8.21 9.80 14.59
CA ARG A 57 -8.92 9.76 15.88
C ARG A 57 -10.30 9.19 15.65
N THR A 58 -10.80 8.42 16.61
CA THR A 58 -12.13 7.80 16.52
C THR A 58 -13.02 8.33 17.63
N TYR A 59 -14.26 8.64 17.31
CA TYR A 59 -15.26 9.20 18.22
C TYR A 59 -16.56 8.42 18.11
N ILE A 60 -17.34 8.41 19.19
CA ILE A 60 -18.78 8.11 19.15
C ILE A 60 -19.52 9.43 19.00
N ALA A 61 -20.50 9.46 18.12
CA ALA A 61 -21.40 10.60 17.95
C ALA A 61 -22.86 10.15 17.82
N GLU A 62 -23.79 11.04 18.17
CA GLU A 62 -25.21 10.91 17.84
C GLU A 62 -25.49 11.59 16.51
N ASP A 63 -26.21 10.91 15.61
CA ASP A 63 -26.77 11.53 14.41
C ASP A 63 -28.10 12.20 14.76
N ILE A 64 -28.09 13.52 15.00
CA ILE A 64 -29.28 14.25 15.47
C ILE A 64 -30.41 14.28 14.44
N ASN A 65 -30.09 14.05 13.16
CA ASN A 65 -31.07 13.97 12.08
C ASN A 65 -31.62 12.55 11.87
N ARG A 66 -31.10 11.57 12.63
CA ARG A 66 -31.53 10.17 12.58
C ARG A 66 -31.85 9.68 13.98
N PHE A 67 -32.80 10.36 14.63
CA PHE A 67 -33.30 10.03 15.97
C PHE A 67 -32.20 9.85 17.03
N ARG A 68 -31.08 10.59 16.90
CA ARG A 68 -29.90 10.48 17.78
C ARG A 68 -29.30 9.07 17.82
N GLU A 69 -29.44 8.31 16.74
CA GLU A 69 -28.75 7.03 16.60
C GLU A 69 -27.23 7.21 16.74
N LEU A 70 -26.59 6.31 17.50
CA LEU A 70 -25.14 6.31 17.65
C LEU A 70 -24.44 5.93 16.34
N CYS A 71 -23.32 6.58 16.09
CA CYS A 71 -22.45 6.33 14.95
C CYS A 71 -20.98 6.47 15.38
N VAL A 72 -20.09 5.90 14.57
CA VAL A 72 -18.64 6.04 14.74
C VAL A 72 -18.14 7.05 13.72
N ILE A 73 -17.34 8.00 14.20
CA ILE A 73 -16.66 9.00 13.38
C ILE A 73 -15.17 8.72 13.45
N LYS A 74 -14.56 8.42 12.30
CA LYS A 74 -13.10 8.40 12.15
C LYS A 74 -12.66 9.72 11.53
N GLU A 75 -11.80 10.44 12.22
CA GLU A 75 -11.14 11.67 11.74
C GLU A 75 -9.80 11.32 11.10
N PHE A 76 -9.53 11.89 9.94
CA PHE A 76 -8.22 11.90 9.32
C PHE A 76 -7.30 12.88 10.07
N ALA A 77 -6.41 12.34 10.91
CA ALA A 77 -5.52 13.12 11.77
C ALA A 77 -4.09 12.53 11.76
N PRO A 78 -3.37 12.58 10.63
CA PRO A 78 -2.02 12.04 10.51
C PRO A 78 -1.06 12.72 11.50
N GLN A 79 -0.23 11.93 12.17
CA GLN A 79 0.78 12.43 13.11
C GLN A 79 2.12 12.80 12.42
N VAL A 80 2.29 12.42 11.16
CA VAL A 80 3.54 12.60 10.37
C VAL A 80 3.43 13.87 9.50
N GLN A 81 4.52 14.65 9.43
CA GLN A 81 4.49 16.05 8.96
C GLN A 81 4.97 16.29 7.52
N THR A 82 5.38 15.26 6.76
CA THR A 82 5.77 15.47 5.35
C THR A 82 4.54 15.52 4.45
N ALA A 83 4.47 16.52 3.56
CA ALA A 83 3.34 16.73 2.65
C ALA A 83 2.98 15.48 1.83
N TYR A 84 3.99 14.71 1.40
CA TYR A 84 3.80 13.45 0.67
C TYR A 84 3.12 12.37 1.53
N VAL A 85 3.53 12.18 2.78
CA VAL A 85 2.94 11.18 3.68
C VAL A 85 1.52 11.56 4.06
N ILE A 86 1.24 12.86 4.24
CA ILE A 86 -0.12 13.37 4.49
C ILE A 86 -1.01 13.10 3.27
N GLN A 87 -0.58 13.44 2.06
CA GLN A 87 -1.35 13.19 0.84
C GLN A 87 -1.63 11.69 0.66
N LYS A 88 -0.62 10.85 0.86
CA LYS A 88 -0.78 9.38 0.75
C LYS A 88 -1.74 8.84 1.80
N ALA A 89 -1.64 9.31 3.04
CA ALA A 89 -2.54 8.91 4.10
C ALA A 89 -3.98 9.37 3.81
N GLU A 90 -4.18 10.54 3.22
CA GLU A 90 -5.51 11.03 2.82
C GLU A 90 -6.09 10.19 1.66
N GLU A 91 -5.31 9.91 0.61
CA GLU A 91 -5.71 9.03 -0.50
C GLU A 91 -6.19 7.67 0.01
N LEU A 92 -5.43 7.10 0.95
CA LEU A 92 -5.74 5.79 1.48
C LEU A 92 -6.93 5.82 2.45
N PHE A 93 -7.10 6.89 3.24
CA PHE A 93 -8.29 7.10 4.05
C PHE A 93 -9.56 7.18 3.18
N GLN A 94 -9.51 7.93 2.06
CA GLN A 94 -10.61 7.96 1.09
C GLN A 94 -10.84 6.59 0.43
N ARG A 95 -9.80 5.80 0.20
CA ARG A 95 -9.93 4.44 -0.31
C ARG A 95 -10.63 3.52 0.69
N GLU A 96 -10.37 3.64 1.98
CA GLU A 96 -11.11 2.91 3.04
C GLU A 96 -12.60 3.25 2.96
N ALA A 97 -12.95 4.53 2.84
CA ALA A 97 -14.33 4.98 2.64
C ALA A 97 -14.96 4.35 1.40
N ALA A 98 -14.24 4.34 0.26
CA ALA A 98 -14.72 3.77 -0.99
C ALA A 98 -14.91 2.24 -0.94
N VAL A 99 -14.10 1.53 -0.14
CA VAL A 99 -14.28 0.10 0.13
C VAL A 99 -15.53 -0.10 0.98
N LEU A 100 -15.61 0.56 2.14
CA LEU A 100 -16.75 0.45 3.06
C LEU A 100 -18.08 0.80 2.37
N TYR A 101 -18.09 1.80 1.49
CA TYR A 101 -19.27 2.17 0.69
C TYR A 101 -19.82 1.01 -0.16
N LYS A 102 -18.95 0.14 -0.67
CA LYS A 102 -19.34 -1.01 -1.51
C LYS A 102 -19.78 -2.23 -0.71
N LEU A 103 -19.45 -2.29 0.58
CA LEU A 103 -19.71 -3.45 1.42
C LEU A 103 -21.09 -3.35 2.07
N GLN A 104 -21.84 -4.44 1.98
CA GLN A 104 -23.16 -4.62 2.56
C GLN A 104 -23.24 -6.00 3.19
N HIS A 105 -22.93 -6.09 4.48
CA HIS A 105 -22.95 -7.34 5.23
C HIS A 105 -23.32 -7.07 6.69
N PRO A 106 -24.15 -7.90 7.35
CA PRO A 106 -24.60 -7.66 8.73
C PRO A 106 -23.47 -7.68 9.77
N GLN A 107 -22.35 -8.33 9.47
CA GLN A 107 -21.15 -8.39 10.32
C GLN A 107 -20.06 -7.40 9.89
N ILE A 108 -20.39 -6.36 9.14
CA ILE A 108 -19.51 -5.25 8.75
C ILE A 108 -20.27 -3.94 9.03
N PRO A 109 -19.67 -2.94 9.71
CA PRO A 109 -20.31 -1.65 9.92
C PRO A 109 -20.68 -1.00 8.59
N ARG A 110 -21.94 -0.57 8.45
CA ARG A 110 -22.39 0.11 7.24
C ARG A 110 -21.74 1.49 7.14
N PHE A 111 -21.19 1.79 5.98
CA PHE A 111 -20.79 3.14 5.63
C PHE A 111 -22.00 4.07 5.59
N ARG A 112 -21.92 5.22 6.26
CA ARG A 112 -22.94 6.27 6.19
C ARG A 112 -22.54 7.33 5.19
N GLU A 113 -21.42 8.00 5.43
CA GLU A 113 -20.94 9.09 4.57
C GLU A 113 -19.46 9.42 4.78
N LEU A 114 -18.89 10.15 3.82
CA LEU A 114 -17.58 10.78 3.90
C LEU A 114 -17.82 12.29 4.04
N LEU A 115 -17.46 12.85 5.19
CA LEU A 115 -17.74 14.25 5.53
C LEU A 115 -16.45 15.08 5.46
N ARG A 116 -16.51 16.21 4.73
CA ARG A 116 -15.49 17.27 4.80
C ARG A 116 -16.08 18.44 5.57
N ASN A 117 -15.41 18.90 6.61
CA ASN A 117 -15.87 20.05 7.38
C ASN A 117 -14.72 20.97 7.77
N LYS A 118 -14.99 22.28 7.85
CA LYS A 118 -14.02 23.29 8.24
C LYS A 118 -14.25 23.72 9.69
N PHE A 119 -13.22 23.55 10.52
CA PHE A 119 -13.19 24.06 11.89
C PHE A 119 -11.95 24.92 12.09
N GLY A 120 -12.11 26.12 12.67
CA GLY A 120 -10.99 27.03 12.94
C GLY A 120 -10.17 27.39 11.69
N GLY A 121 -10.81 27.50 10.51
CA GLY A 121 -10.13 27.81 9.24
C GLY A 121 -9.41 26.63 8.56
N LYS A 122 -9.38 25.44 9.17
CA LYS A 122 -8.78 24.22 8.61
C LYS A 122 -9.84 23.22 8.16
N GLU A 123 -9.62 22.57 7.02
CA GLU A 123 -10.47 21.47 6.54
C GLU A 123 -10.07 20.14 7.21
N TYR A 124 -11.07 19.39 7.64
CA TYR A 124 -10.97 18.06 8.21
C TYR A 124 -11.78 17.08 7.38
N LEU A 125 -11.31 15.83 7.34
CA LEU A 125 -11.94 14.74 6.61
C LEU A 125 -12.36 13.65 7.60
N PHE A 126 -13.59 13.17 7.48
CA PHE A 126 -14.17 12.18 8.38
C PHE A 126 -14.87 11.05 7.62
N ILE A 127 -14.77 9.83 8.14
CA ILE A 127 -15.60 8.68 7.72
C ILE A 127 -16.64 8.43 8.82
N ILE A 128 -17.90 8.40 8.43
CA ILE A 128 -19.02 8.11 9.32
C ILE A 128 -19.55 6.71 9.00
N GLN A 129 -19.70 5.88 10.02
CA GLN A 129 -20.20 4.50 9.90
C GLN A 129 -21.12 4.15 11.06
N ASP A 130 -21.86 3.04 10.92
CA ASP A 130 -22.67 2.51 12.01
C ASP A 130 -21.81 2.19 13.26
N PHE A 131 -22.37 2.53 14.43
CA PHE A 131 -21.82 2.08 15.71
C PHE A 131 -22.21 0.63 15.97
N VAL A 132 -21.26 -0.15 16.47
CA VAL A 132 -21.46 -1.55 16.86
C VAL A 132 -21.33 -1.63 18.37
N GLU A 133 -22.43 -1.93 19.03
CA GLU A 133 -22.45 -2.10 20.48
C GLU A 133 -21.89 -3.46 20.87
N GLY A 134 -20.87 -3.46 21.72
CA GLY A 134 -20.26 -4.67 22.27
C GLY A 134 -18.76 -4.53 22.57
N PRO A 135 -18.16 -5.44 23.36
CA PRO A 135 -16.73 -5.44 23.63
C PRO A 135 -15.93 -5.95 22.42
N THR A 136 -14.69 -5.50 22.28
CA THR A 136 -13.76 -6.12 21.32
C THR A 136 -13.32 -7.50 21.82
N TYR A 137 -12.88 -8.39 20.92
CA TYR A 137 -12.29 -9.67 21.32
C TYR A 137 -10.99 -9.49 22.12
N ARG A 138 -10.28 -8.36 21.96
CA ARG A 138 -9.19 -7.98 22.88
C ARG A 138 -9.70 -7.79 24.31
N THR A 139 -10.74 -6.96 24.48
CA THR A 139 -11.32 -6.68 25.80
C THR A 139 -11.87 -7.95 26.45
N LEU A 140 -12.49 -8.83 25.67
CA LEU A 140 -12.95 -10.14 26.15
C LEU A 140 -11.80 -11.03 26.60
N LEU A 141 -10.69 -11.06 25.84
CA LEU A 141 -9.48 -11.80 26.23
C LEU A 141 -8.91 -11.26 27.54
N ASP A 142 -8.72 -9.95 27.64
CA ASP A 142 -8.18 -9.32 28.85
C ASP A 142 -9.06 -9.64 30.08
N THR A 143 -10.38 -9.56 29.91
CA THR A 143 -11.34 -9.92 30.97
C THR A 143 -11.20 -11.38 31.40
N LYS A 144 -11.15 -12.32 30.45
CA LYS A 144 -10.93 -13.75 30.74
C LYS A 144 -9.59 -13.99 31.45
N LEU A 145 -8.52 -13.33 31.01
CA LEU A 145 -7.21 -13.45 31.63
C LEU A 145 -7.18 -12.94 33.07
N THR A 146 -7.89 -11.85 33.40
CA THR A 146 -8.03 -11.40 34.81
C THR A 146 -8.75 -12.41 35.70
N GLN A 147 -9.58 -13.26 35.11
CA GLN A 147 -10.29 -14.35 35.78
C GLN A 147 -9.48 -15.65 35.79
N GLY A 148 -8.25 -15.66 35.24
CA GLY A 148 -7.41 -16.84 35.14
C GLY A 148 -7.88 -17.87 34.10
N ILE A 149 -8.78 -17.48 33.18
CA ILE A 149 -9.31 -18.34 32.12
C ILE A 149 -8.94 -17.83 30.73
N ARG A 150 -9.10 -18.67 29.70
CA ARG A 150 -8.81 -18.36 28.29
C ARG A 150 -10.01 -18.73 27.42
N PHE A 151 -9.95 -18.40 26.13
CA PHE A 151 -10.93 -18.95 25.19
C PHE A 151 -10.72 -20.46 25.02
N THR A 152 -11.81 -21.20 25.00
CA THR A 152 -11.83 -22.64 24.73
C THR A 152 -11.76 -22.92 23.24
N GLU A 153 -11.41 -24.15 22.87
CA GLU A 153 -11.47 -24.59 21.48
C GLU A 153 -12.88 -24.37 20.87
N ALA A 154 -13.94 -24.68 21.63
CA ALA A 154 -15.31 -24.50 21.16
C ALA A 154 -15.63 -23.03 20.81
N GLU A 155 -15.23 -22.09 21.68
CA GLU A 155 -15.47 -20.66 21.45
C GLU A 155 -14.72 -20.15 20.21
N VAL A 156 -13.45 -20.53 20.03
CA VAL A 156 -12.69 -20.05 18.85
C VAL A 156 -13.10 -20.74 17.56
N ARG A 157 -13.59 -21.99 17.61
CA ARG A 157 -14.17 -22.67 16.45
C ARG A 157 -15.46 -22.01 16.00
N GLN A 158 -16.31 -21.62 16.96
CA GLN A 158 -17.51 -20.85 16.67
C GLN A 158 -17.15 -19.49 16.03
N LEU A 159 -16.18 -18.77 16.58
CA LEU A 159 -15.68 -17.52 15.99
C LEU A 159 -15.18 -17.72 14.55
N LEU A 160 -14.37 -18.77 14.31
CA LEU A 160 -13.89 -19.11 12.97
C LEU A 160 -15.06 -19.34 12.01
N GLN A 161 -16.02 -20.18 12.39
CA GLN A 161 -17.20 -20.47 11.58
C GLN A 161 -18.05 -19.23 11.28
N GLN A 162 -18.16 -18.31 12.23
CA GLN A 162 -18.92 -17.06 12.05
C GLN A 162 -18.19 -16.00 11.22
N LEU A 163 -16.85 -16.04 11.14
CA LEU A 163 -16.06 -15.09 10.36
C LEU A 163 -15.74 -15.57 8.94
N LEU A 164 -15.67 -16.88 8.69
CA LEU A 164 -15.42 -17.40 7.35
C LEU A 164 -16.42 -16.87 6.30
N PRO A 165 -17.75 -16.79 6.54
CA PRO A 165 -18.68 -16.19 5.59
C PRO A 165 -18.42 -14.70 5.33
N VAL A 166 -17.99 -13.96 6.36
CA VAL A 166 -17.60 -12.55 6.23
C VAL A 166 -16.39 -12.40 5.31
N LEU A 167 -15.37 -13.25 5.51
CA LEU A 167 -14.17 -13.27 4.67
C LEU A 167 -14.50 -13.69 3.24
N GLN A 168 -15.35 -14.71 3.05
CA GLN A 168 -15.79 -15.15 1.74
C GLN A 168 -16.50 -14.01 0.99
N TYR A 169 -17.37 -13.27 1.68
CA TYR A 169 -18.06 -12.12 1.12
C TYR A 169 -17.08 -11.04 0.64
N ILE A 170 -16.18 -10.57 1.50
CA ILE A 170 -15.25 -9.50 1.12
C ILE A 170 -14.25 -9.96 0.04
N HIS A 171 -13.79 -11.21 0.09
CA HIS A 171 -12.88 -11.78 -0.91
C HIS A 171 -13.56 -11.88 -2.28
N SER A 172 -14.86 -12.22 -2.32
CA SER A 172 -15.64 -12.24 -3.57
C SER A 172 -15.80 -10.86 -4.21
N MET A 173 -15.72 -9.80 -3.40
CA MET A 173 -15.73 -8.40 -3.83
C MET A 173 -14.33 -7.88 -4.20
N GLY A 174 -13.30 -8.75 -4.17
CA GLY A 174 -11.89 -8.38 -4.40
C GLY A 174 -11.27 -7.55 -3.28
N VAL A 175 -11.85 -7.60 -2.07
CA VAL A 175 -11.38 -6.85 -0.90
C VAL A 175 -10.65 -7.80 0.04
N ILE A 176 -9.41 -7.44 0.40
CA ILE A 176 -8.61 -8.12 1.44
C ILE A 176 -8.53 -7.18 2.65
N HIS A 177 -8.81 -7.68 3.85
CA HIS A 177 -8.89 -6.88 5.08
C HIS A 177 -7.52 -6.40 5.57
N ARG A 178 -6.52 -7.30 5.59
CA ARG A 178 -5.09 -7.08 5.92
C ARG A 178 -4.75 -6.77 7.37
N ASP A 179 -5.73 -6.44 8.22
CA ASP A 179 -5.50 -6.12 9.65
C ASP A 179 -6.42 -6.90 10.61
N ILE A 180 -6.68 -8.18 10.31
CA ILE A 180 -7.49 -9.04 11.20
C ILE A 180 -6.73 -9.30 12.50
N SER A 181 -7.35 -8.99 13.63
CA SER A 181 -6.78 -9.08 14.98
C SER A 181 -7.88 -8.97 16.05
N PRO A 182 -7.62 -9.35 17.32
CA PRO A 182 -8.62 -9.25 18.38
C PRO A 182 -9.21 -7.85 18.59
N ASP A 183 -8.44 -6.79 18.32
CA ASP A 183 -8.90 -5.40 18.50
C ASP A 183 -9.79 -4.92 17.35
N ASN A 184 -9.77 -5.61 16.20
CA ASN A 184 -10.58 -5.28 15.01
C ASN A 184 -11.78 -6.22 14.85
N LEU A 185 -12.15 -6.93 15.92
CA LEU A 185 -13.33 -7.77 16.01
C LEU A 185 -14.16 -7.33 17.22
N ILE A 186 -15.42 -6.96 17.00
CA ILE A 186 -16.37 -6.65 18.07
C ILE A 186 -17.33 -7.83 18.24
N PHE A 187 -17.53 -8.28 19.47
CA PHE A 187 -18.59 -9.21 19.81
C PHE A 187 -19.88 -8.42 20.04
N ARG A 188 -20.78 -8.41 19.04
CA ARG A 188 -21.95 -7.55 19.05
C ARG A 188 -22.98 -8.02 20.08
N SER A 189 -23.42 -7.12 20.96
CA SER A 189 -24.34 -7.44 22.06
C SER A 189 -25.73 -7.90 21.59
N SER A 190 -26.23 -7.37 20.48
CA SER A 190 -27.62 -7.59 20.05
C SER A 190 -27.91 -9.02 19.57
N ASP A 191 -26.92 -9.69 18.97
CA ASP A 191 -27.09 -11.01 18.37
C ASP A 191 -25.89 -11.96 18.56
N GLN A 192 -24.89 -11.53 19.33
CA GLN A 192 -23.71 -12.32 19.68
C GLN A 192 -22.87 -12.75 18.45
N LEU A 193 -22.96 -12.00 17.34
CA LEU A 193 -22.13 -12.22 16.17
C LEU A 193 -20.84 -11.38 16.21
N PRO A 194 -19.70 -11.91 15.72
CA PRO A 194 -18.50 -11.14 15.54
C PRO A 194 -18.69 -10.16 14.37
N VAL A 195 -18.37 -8.90 14.59
CA VAL A 195 -18.40 -7.83 13.59
C VAL A 195 -16.97 -7.43 13.28
N LEU A 196 -16.61 -7.54 12.00
CA LEU A 196 -15.29 -7.16 11.49
C LEU A 196 -15.27 -5.65 11.23
N ILE A 197 -14.34 -4.95 11.88
CA ILE A 197 -14.20 -3.50 11.78
C ILE A 197 -12.83 -3.11 11.24
N ASP A 198 -12.70 -1.85 10.84
CA ASP A 198 -11.41 -1.24 10.49
C ASP A 198 -10.72 -1.90 9.29
N PHE A 199 -11.31 -1.70 8.10
CA PHE A 199 -10.81 -2.13 6.78
C PHE A 199 -9.53 -1.36 6.34
N GLY A 200 -8.77 -0.89 7.32
CA GLY A 200 -7.62 -0.02 7.22
C GLY A 200 -6.32 -0.73 6.85
N GLY A 201 -6.35 -1.70 5.92
CA GLY A 201 -5.15 -2.26 5.28
C GLY A 201 -4.22 -1.22 4.61
N VAL A 202 -4.68 0.02 4.61
CA VAL A 202 -4.03 1.32 4.43
C VAL A 202 -2.87 1.60 5.40
N LYS A 203 -3.02 1.28 6.69
CA LYS A 203 -2.09 1.67 7.76
C LYS A 203 -0.69 1.05 7.57
N GLN A 204 -0.63 -0.18 7.08
CA GLN A 204 0.62 -0.88 6.80
C GLN A 204 1.37 -0.30 5.59
N VAL A 205 0.64 0.17 4.56
CA VAL A 205 1.24 0.83 3.39
C VAL A 205 1.85 2.17 3.79
N VAL A 206 1.18 2.95 4.64
CA VAL A 206 1.73 4.23 5.14
C VAL A 206 2.87 4.00 6.13
N ALA A 207 2.78 2.99 7.01
CA ALA A 207 3.88 2.64 7.91
C ALA A 207 5.13 2.19 7.15
N ALA A 208 4.98 1.40 6.07
CA ALA A 208 6.07 1.05 5.18
C ALA A 208 6.68 2.30 4.50
N VAL A 209 5.84 3.18 3.96
CA VAL A 209 6.27 4.44 3.34
C VAL A 209 6.96 5.39 4.34
N ALA A 210 6.45 5.50 5.56
CA ALA A 210 7.05 6.32 6.63
C ALA A 210 8.39 5.73 7.09
N SER A 211 8.48 4.41 7.26
CA SER A 211 9.73 3.72 7.65
C SER A 211 10.84 3.87 6.60
N GLN A 212 10.49 3.93 5.31
CA GLN A 212 11.44 4.20 4.22
C GLN A 212 11.97 5.65 4.22
N TYR A 213 11.22 6.60 4.79
CA TYR A 213 11.58 8.02 4.82
C TYR A 213 12.40 8.41 6.06
N TYR A 214 12.22 7.74 7.20
CA TYR A 214 12.89 8.05 8.48
C TYR A 214 14.17 7.24 8.73
N GLN A 215 14.61 6.40 7.79
CA GLN A 215 15.79 5.53 7.98
C GLN A 215 17.16 6.20 7.76
N GLN A 216 17.24 7.51 7.45
CA GLN A 216 18.54 8.15 7.23
C GLN A 216 19.17 8.80 8.47
N GLU A 217 18.44 9.17 9.53
CA GLU A 217 19.06 9.84 10.68
C GLU A 217 18.29 9.60 12.00
N ALA A 218 18.47 8.43 12.63
CA ALA A 218 18.35 8.26 14.09
C ALA A 218 18.68 6.81 14.49
N VAL A 219 19.87 6.59 15.02
CA VAL A 219 20.14 5.45 15.88
C VAL A 219 19.45 5.73 17.22
N SER A 220 18.53 4.86 17.63
CA SER A 220 17.80 4.90 18.92
C SER A 220 16.49 5.72 18.97
N ALA A 221 15.50 5.34 18.17
CA ALA A 221 14.11 5.36 18.61
C ALA A 221 13.42 4.11 18.03
N PRO A 222 12.66 3.31 18.81
CA PRO A 222 11.89 2.23 18.22
C PRO A 222 10.90 2.89 17.26
N ALA A 223 11.10 2.65 15.96
CA ALA A 223 10.10 2.97 14.96
C ALA A 223 8.79 2.37 15.49
N THR A 224 7.82 3.21 15.82
CA THR A 224 6.44 2.78 16.03
C THR A 224 5.95 2.16 14.73
N LEU A 225 6.34 0.89 14.52
CA LEU A 225 5.99 0.05 13.40
C LEU A 225 4.50 -0.24 13.58
N LEU A 226 3.68 0.64 13.00
CA LEU A 226 2.21 0.59 13.02
C LEU A 226 1.69 -0.53 12.08
N GLY A 227 2.01 -1.76 12.46
CA GLY A 227 1.35 -3.01 12.07
C GLY A 227 1.50 -3.97 13.25
N LYS A 228 0.43 -4.64 13.68
CA LYS A 228 0.49 -5.55 14.84
C LYS A 228 1.42 -6.70 14.49
N ILE A 229 2.66 -6.62 14.99
CA ILE A 229 3.74 -7.56 14.67
C ILE A 229 3.25 -8.99 14.96
N GLY A 230 3.36 -9.86 13.95
CA GLY A 230 3.03 -11.29 14.03
C GLY A 230 1.58 -11.71 13.74
N TYR A 231 0.64 -10.78 13.48
CA TYR A 231 -0.68 -11.14 12.93
C TYR A 231 -0.65 -11.23 11.40
N ALA A 232 0.11 -10.34 10.74
CA ALA A 232 0.25 -10.33 9.29
C ALA A 232 1.27 -11.40 8.83
N PRO A 233 1.04 -12.08 7.70
CA PRO A 233 1.97 -13.07 7.20
C PRO A 233 3.28 -12.44 6.65
N PRO A 234 4.39 -13.19 6.60
CA PRO A 234 5.69 -12.65 6.20
C PRO A 234 5.70 -11.99 4.83
N GLU A 235 5.02 -12.55 3.83
CA GLU A 235 4.95 -11.97 2.49
C GLU A 235 4.20 -10.63 2.45
N GLN A 236 3.23 -10.42 3.34
CA GLN A 236 2.54 -9.14 3.50
C GLN A 236 3.45 -8.12 4.17
N MET A 237 4.17 -8.53 5.21
CA MET A 237 5.08 -7.63 5.95
C MET A 237 6.32 -7.24 5.15
N GLN A 238 6.91 -8.20 4.44
CA GLN A 238 8.20 -8.03 3.76
C GLN A 238 8.05 -7.56 2.30
N MET A 239 7.02 -8.06 1.60
CA MET A 239 6.83 -7.81 0.16
C MET A 239 5.56 -7.01 -0.17
N GLY A 240 4.69 -6.76 0.82
CA GLY A 240 3.40 -6.09 0.59
C GLY A 240 2.41 -6.93 -0.24
N LEU A 241 2.69 -8.22 -0.42
CA LEU A 241 1.83 -9.15 -1.16
C LEU A 241 0.67 -9.58 -0.28
N VAL A 242 -0.55 -9.46 -0.81
CA VAL A 242 -1.78 -9.72 -0.07
C VAL A 242 -2.78 -10.43 -0.95
N GLU A 243 -3.32 -11.52 -0.43
CA GLU A 243 -4.26 -12.40 -1.11
C GLU A 243 -5.33 -12.87 -0.10
N PRO A 244 -6.43 -13.51 -0.53
CA PRO A 244 -7.43 -14.08 0.38
C PRO A 244 -6.84 -14.93 1.52
N HIS A 245 -5.81 -15.72 1.22
CA HIS A 245 -5.13 -16.56 2.21
C HIS A 245 -4.30 -15.77 3.24
N SER A 246 -4.00 -14.48 3.00
CA SER A 246 -3.35 -13.60 3.97
C SER A 246 -4.30 -13.24 5.12
N ASP A 247 -5.58 -13.01 4.82
CA ASP A 247 -6.61 -12.81 5.85
C ASP A 247 -6.87 -14.10 6.63
N LEU A 248 -6.83 -15.26 5.97
CA LEU A 248 -6.94 -16.56 6.65
C LEU A 248 -5.79 -16.79 7.64
N TYR A 249 -4.56 -16.45 7.26
CA TYR A 249 -3.42 -16.47 8.18
C TYR A 249 -3.66 -15.57 9.39
N ALA A 250 -4.06 -14.31 9.16
CA ALA A 250 -4.30 -13.35 10.24
C ALA A 250 -5.46 -13.77 11.17
N LEU A 251 -6.48 -14.42 10.62
CA LEU A 251 -7.55 -15.03 11.41
C LEU A 251 -6.99 -16.16 12.28
N ALA A 252 -6.21 -17.11 11.75
CA ALA A 252 -5.62 -18.18 12.56
C ALA A 252 -4.69 -17.64 13.67
N ALA A 253 -3.88 -16.62 13.37
CA ALA A 253 -3.05 -15.93 14.36
C ALA A 253 -3.91 -15.32 15.47
N THR A 254 -5.03 -14.69 15.11
CA THR A 254 -6.02 -14.15 16.04
C THR A 254 -6.59 -15.24 16.96
N LEU A 255 -6.97 -16.40 16.41
CA LEU A 255 -7.50 -17.51 17.20
C LEU A 255 -6.46 -18.06 18.19
N LEU A 256 -5.20 -18.20 17.79
CA LEU A 256 -4.13 -18.65 18.68
C LEU A 256 -3.88 -17.67 19.84
N VAL A 257 -3.94 -16.37 19.59
CA VAL A 257 -3.83 -15.36 20.65
C VAL A 257 -4.99 -15.50 21.64
N LEU A 258 -6.22 -15.72 21.17
CA LEU A 258 -7.38 -15.92 22.03
C LEU A 258 -7.28 -17.21 22.88
N LEU A 259 -6.80 -18.29 22.27
CA LEU A 259 -6.60 -19.59 22.93
C LEU A 259 -5.51 -19.57 24.00
N THR A 260 -4.39 -18.90 23.71
CA THR A 260 -3.18 -18.95 24.54
C THR A 260 -3.07 -17.77 25.51
N GLY A 261 -3.69 -16.64 25.20
CA GLY A 261 -3.47 -15.37 25.89
C GLY A 261 -2.09 -14.76 25.66
N ARG A 262 -1.29 -15.32 24.73
CA ARG A 262 0.06 -14.89 24.39
C ARG A 262 0.04 -14.01 23.14
N GLN A 263 0.98 -13.07 23.04
CA GLN A 263 1.15 -12.29 21.81
C GLN A 263 1.84 -13.14 20.72
N PRO A 264 1.63 -12.86 19.42
CA PRO A 264 2.24 -13.63 18.34
C PRO A 264 3.77 -13.81 18.44
N GLN A 265 4.50 -12.79 18.92
CA GLN A 265 5.95 -12.81 19.09
C GLN A 265 6.42 -13.83 20.13
N GLU A 266 5.55 -14.15 21.10
CA GLU A 266 5.81 -15.21 22.09
C GLU A 266 5.51 -16.60 21.52
N LEU A 267 4.84 -16.69 20.37
CA LEU A 267 4.39 -17.93 19.76
C LEU A 267 5.15 -18.27 18.47
N ILE A 268 5.88 -17.32 17.89
CA ILE A 268 6.64 -17.49 16.64
C ILE A 268 8.13 -17.67 16.98
N ASP A 269 8.73 -18.70 16.40
CA ASP A 269 10.18 -18.89 16.45
C ASP A 269 10.89 -17.84 15.61
N SER A 270 11.86 -17.12 16.20
CA SER A 270 12.51 -15.98 15.55
C SER A 270 13.40 -16.35 14.36
N HIS A 271 13.83 -17.62 14.24
CA HIS A 271 14.73 -18.07 13.18
C HIS A 271 13.96 -18.69 12.00
N SER A 272 13.01 -19.56 12.30
CA SER A 272 12.23 -20.30 11.30
C SER A 272 10.94 -19.58 10.89
N LEU A 273 10.51 -18.56 11.66
CA LEU A 273 9.22 -17.86 11.51
C LEU A 273 8.01 -18.82 11.58
N THR A 274 8.18 -19.97 12.23
CA THR A 274 7.13 -20.98 12.42
C THR A 274 6.43 -20.77 13.76
N TRP A 275 5.14 -21.12 13.81
CA TRP A 275 4.36 -21.04 15.04
C TRP A 275 4.59 -22.26 15.94
N GLN A 276 5.00 -22.02 17.19
CA GLN A 276 5.23 -23.02 18.23
C GLN A 276 4.11 -23.03 19.28
N TRP A 277 2.85 -22.88 18.85
CA TRP A 277 1.70 -22.70 19.73
C TRP A 277 1.30 -23.95 20.53
N ARG A 278 1.68 -25.14 20.07
CA ARG A 278 1.34 -26.43 20.70
C ARG A 278 1.93 -26.63 22.09
N ARG A 279 2.91 -25.80 22.50
CA ARG A 279 3.45 -25.79 23.87
C ARG A 279 2.53 -25.11 24.88
N GLU A 280 1.61 -24.25 24.41
CA GLU A 280 0.76 -23.42 25.27
C GLU A 280 -0.67 -23.96 25.39
N VAL A 281 -1.15 -24.72 24.39
CA VAL A 281 -2.52 -25.23 24.32
C VAL A 281 -2.58 -26.58 23.62
N ASN A 282 -3.42 -27.47 24.14
CA ASN A 282 -3.74 -28.76 23.51
C ASN A 282 -5.11 -28.65 22.82
N LEU A 283 -5.16 -28.94 21.52
CA LEU A 283 -6.37 -28.86 20.68
C LEU A 283 -6.64 -30.22 20.05
N SER A 284 -7.86 -30.41 19.54
CA SER A 284 -8.18 -31.58 18.71
C SER A 284 -7.18 -31.69 17.53
N PRO A 285 -6.73 -32.90 17.15
CA PRO A 285 -5.81 -33.09 16.03
C PRO A 285 -6.32 -32.43 14.74
N GLU A 286 -7.63 -32.51 14.51
CA GLU A 286 -8.33 -31.94 13.36
C GLU A 286 -8.22 -30.42 13.32
N PHE A 287 -8.53 -29.78 14.45
CA PHE A 287 -8.47 -28.32 14.52
C PHE A 287 -7.04 -27.81 14.48
N GLY A 288 -6.12 -28.51 15.16
CA GLY A 288 -4.70 -28.20 15.10
C GLY A 288 -4.15 -28.26 13.68
N TYR A 289 -4.53 -29.26 12.89
CA TYR A 289 -4.15 -29.35 11.47
C TYR A 289 -4.66 -28.16 10.65
N VAL A 290 -5.90 -27.73 10.88
CA VAL A 290 -6.48 -26.56 10.20
C VAL A 290 -5.68 -25.30 10.53
N LEU A 291 -5.37 -25.05 11.80
CA LEU A 291 -4.58 -23.89 12.21
C LEU A 291 -3.15 -23.93 11.66
N ASP A 292 -2.48 -25.09 11.73
CA ASP A 292 -1.13 -25.27 11.18
C ASP A 292 -1.09 -24.96 9.67
N LYS A 293 -2.11 -25.42 8.93
CA LYS A 293 -2.21 -25.16 7.48
C LYS A 293 -2.57 -23.70 7.18
N MET A 294 -3.42 -23.05 7.96
CA MET A 294 -3.70 -21.61 7.80
C MET A 294 -2.46 -20.74 8.08
N LEU A 295 -1.58 -21.21 8.98
CA LEU A 295 -0.37 -20.50 9.43
C LEU A 295 0.92 -20.92 8.71
N ALA A 296 0.83 -21.78 7.69
CA ALA A 296 2.01 -22.26 6.97
C ALA A 296 2.87 -21.08 6.46
N PRO A 297 4.21 -21.08 6.67
CA PRO A 297 5.05 -19.96 6.26
C PRO A 297 4.95 -19.65 4.76
N THR A 298 4.95 -20.69 3.93
CA THR A 298 4.83 -20.57 2.48
C THR A 298 3.36 -20.38 2.07
N PRO A 299 3.01 -19.32 1.31
CA PRO A 299 1.63 -19.04 0.91
C PRO A 299 0.91 -20.18 0.17
N ARG A 300 1.62 -20.89 -0.71
CA ARG A 300 1.06 -22.00 -1.50
C ARG A 300 0.66 -23.22 -0.67
N ASP A 301 1.23 -23.35 0.53
CA ASP A 301 0.99 -24.48 1.44
C ASP A 301 -0.26 -24.22 2.30
N ARG A 302 -0.78 -22.98 2.29
CA ARG A 302 -2.00 -22.59 3.02
C ARG A 302 -3.26 -23.00 2.27
N PHE A 303 -4.39 -22.94 2.97
CA PHE A 303 -5.68 -22.90 2.29
C PHE A 303 -5.79 -21.62 1.45
N GLN A 304 -6.11 -21.79 0.17
CA GLN A 304 -6.12 -20.70 -0.81
C GLN A 304 -7.41 -19.87 -0.75
N ASN A 305 -8.47 -20.41 -0.16
CA ASN A 305 -9.75 -19.73 -0.01
C ASN A 305 -10.56 -20.30 1.17
N VAL A 306 -11.60 -19.57 1.55
CA VAL A 306 -12.52 -19.92 2.65
C VAL A 306 -13.17 -21.29 2.46
N ALA A 307 -13.54 -21.68 1.24
CA ALA A 307 -14.21 -22.96 0.99
C ALA A 307 -13.34 -24.15 1.38
N GLN A 308 -12.03 -24.08 1.16
CA GLN A 308 -11.10 -25.13 1.59
C GLN A 308 -11.01 -25.24 3.12
N VAL A 309 -11.10 -24.12 3.85
CA VAL A 309 -11.12 -24.13 5.32
C VAL A 309 -12.41 -24.77 5.83
N PHE A 310 -13.57 -24.38 5.27
CA PHE A 310 -14.85 -25.00 5.62
C PHE A 310 -14.86 -26.51 5.38
N GLN A 311 -14.33 -26.96 4.24
CA GLN A 311 -14.23 -28.38 3.93
C GLN A 311 -13.36 -29.11 4.96
N ALA A 312 -12.22 -28.53 5.35
CA ALA A 312 -11.32 -29.12 6.34
C ALA A 312 -11.94 -29.18 7.75
N LEU A 313 -12.77 -28.20 8.14
CA LEU A 313 -13.48 -28.20 9.42
C LEU A 313 -14.59 -29.26 9.51
N ASN A 314 -15.17 -29.64 8.37
CA ASN A 314 -16.30 -30.57 8.28
C ASN A 314 -15.90 -32.00 7.91
N SER A 315 -14.66 -32.23 7.46
CA SER A 315 -14.16 -33.56 7.10
C SER A 315 -13.60 -34.26 8.34
N GLN A 316 -14.06 -35.48 8.63
CA GLN A 316 -13.34 -36.34 9.57
C GLN A 316 -12.09 -36.89 8.87
N PRO A 317 -10.87 -36.60 9.34
CA PRO A 317 -9.68 -36.97 8.60
C PRO A 317 -9.23 -38.40 8.98
N ASN A 318 -9.17 -39.28 7.99
CA ASN A 318 -8.34 -40.48 8.07
C ASN A 318 -6.86 -40.01 7.98
N TYR A 319 -6.23 -39.78 9.13
CA TYR A 319 -4.84 -39.33 9.19
C TYR A 319 -3.86 -40.49 9.00
N SER A 320 -3.27 -40.59 7.82
CA SER A 320 -1.92 -41.16 7.66
C SER A 320 -0.90 -40.06 7.98
N GLN A 321 -0.34 -40.09 9.18
CA GLN A 321 0.67 -39.13 9.64
C GLN A 321 1.96 -39.22 8.80
N PRO A 322 2.57 -38.11 8.38
CA PRO A 322 3.98 -38.08 7.99
C PRO A 322 4.86 -38.37 9.21
N ASN A 323 5.76 -39.34 9.08
CA ASN A 323 6.73 -39.72 10.11
C ASN A 323 7.67 -38.53 10.42
N TYR A 324 7.44 -37.84 11.53
CA TYR A 324 8.45 -37.00 12.16
C TYR A 324 9.13 -37.83 13.25
N SER A 325 10.38 -38.22 12.99
CA SER A 325 11.23 -38.93 13.94
C SER A 325 11.47 -38.07 15.19
N GLN A 326 10.87 -38.46 16.31
CA GLN A 326 11.15 -37.89 17.63
C GLN A 326 12.53 -38.36 18.14
N PRO A 327 13.36 -37.51 18.75
CA PRO A 327 14.51 -37.95 19.53
C PRO A 327 14.04 -38.65 20.80
N ASN A 328 14.60 -39.83 21.06
CA ASN A 328 14.27 -40.69 22.19
C ASN A 328 14.77 -40.06 23.50
N TYR A 329 13.86 -39.62 24.38
CA TYR A 329 14.17 -39.27 25.76
C TYR A 329 13.55 -40.32 26.69
N SER A 330 14.41 -41.12 27.30
CA SER A 330 14.07 -42.09 28.34
C SER A 330 13.49 -41.40 29.57
N GLN A 331 12.27 -41.74 29.96
CA GLN A 331 11.70 -41.31 31.25
C GLN A 331 12.16 -42.20 32.41
N PRO A 332 12.50 -41.63 33.58
CA PRO A 332 12.55 -42.37 34.83
C PRO A 332 11.14 -42.58 35.40
N ASN A 333 10.92 -43.82 35.86
CA ASN A 333 9.71 -44.34 36.48
C ASN A 333 9.28 -43.52 37.72
N HIS A 334 8.01 -43.12 37.83
CA HIS A 334 7.42 -42.54 39.03
C HIS A 334 6.31 -43.45 39.56
N ASN A 335 6.65 -44.22 40.60
CA ASN A 335 5.68 -44.80 41.51
C ASN A 335 5.21 -43.71 42.49
N GLN A 336 3.90 -43.67 42.71
CA GLN A 336 3.18 -42.77 43.61
C GLN A 336 3.67 -42.85 45.07
N PRO A 337 3.45 -41.78 45.86
CA PRO A 337 3.14 -41.97 47.27
C PRO A 337 1.81 -41.34 47.70
N ASN A 338 1.23 -42.07 48.65
CA ASN A 338 -0.01 -41.87 49.37
C ASN A 338 0.13 -40.77 50.44
N TYR A 339 -0.99 -40.09 50.72
CA TYR A 339 -1.12 -39.05 51.74
C TYR A 339 -1.00 -39.62 53.16
N ASN A 340 -0.29 -38.91 54.05
CA ASN A 340 -0.58 -38.81 55.48
C ASN A 340 0.12 -37.57 56.09
N GLN A 341 -0.66 -36.77 56.82
CA GLN A 341 -0.25 -35.70 57.74
C GLN A 341 -0.45 -36.21 59.20
N PRO A 342 -0.10 -35.44 60.27
CA PRO A 342 1.03 -34.52 60.51
C PRO A 342 1.71 -34.78 61.88
N ASN A 343 2.87 -34.18 62.16
CA ASN A 343 3.20 -33.73 63.53
C ASN A 343 4.22 -32.58 63.56
N TYR A 344 4.04 -31.67 64.52
CA TYR A 344 4.79 -30.42 64.74
C TYR A 344 6.10 -30.65 65.52
N GLN A 345 7.14 -29.83 65.26
CA GLN A 345 7.91 -29.12 66.30
C GLN A 345 8.91 -28.08 65.74
N ALA A 346 9.07 -26.99 66.50
CA ALA A 346 9.84 -25.76 66.25
C ALA A 346 11.37 -25.96 66.29
N THR A 347 12.24 -25.13 65.70
CA THR A 347 12.73 -23.86 66.28
C THR A 347 13.84 -23.20 65.42
N GLN A 348 13.86 -21.85 65.43
CA GLN A 348 15.01 -20.90 65.47
C GLN A 348 15.86 -20.51 64.22
N GLN A 349 15.80 -19.20 63.89
CA GLN A 349 16.83 -18.32 63.27
C GLN A 349 17.99 -18.03 64.28
N PRO A 350 19.21 -17.51 63.93
CA PRO A 350 19.51 -16.23 63.21
C PRO A 350 20.93 -16.18 62.51
N PRO A 351 21.68 -15.05 62.33
CA PRO A 351 21.42 -13.70 61.77
C PRO A 351 22.43 -13.19 60.67
N ILE A 352 22.10 -12.00 60.14
CA ILE A 352 22.77 -10.90 59.38
C ILE A 352 24.23 -10.47 59.68
N THR A 353 24.78 -9.66 58.73
CA THR A 353 25.91 -8.65 58.73
C THR A 353 27.26 -9.07 58.09
N ASN A 354 28.12 -8.29 57.42
CA ASN A 354 28.30 -6.86 57.04
C ASN A 354 29.36 -6.72 55.89
N ASN A 355 29.39 -5.56 55.18
CA ASN A 355 30.44 -5.10 54.24
C ASN A 355 31.79 -4.75 54.91
N PRO A 356 32.90 -4.54 54.14
CA PRO A 356 33.46 -3.18 53.99
C PRO A 356 34.16 -2.83 52.63
N THR A 357 34.67 -1.59 52.57
CA THR A 357 34.94 -0.63 51.46
C THR A 357 36.37 -0.64 50.82
N ILE A 358 36.45 0.02 49.65
CA ILE A 358 37.51 0.40 48.64
C ILE A 358 38.84 1.02 49.18
N PRO A 359 39.97 1.05 48.40
CA PRO A 359 40.46 2.33 47.79
C PRO A 359 41.25 2.31 46.43
N ILE A 360 40.92 3.26 45.53
CA ILE A 360 41.65 4.23 44.64
C ILE A 360 43.03 3.95 43.91
N ALA A 361 42.97 3.85 42.55
CA ALA A 361 43.70 4.48 41.38
C ALA A 361 45.27 4.38 41.12
N PRO A 362 45.81 4.90 39.97
CA PRO A 362 46.05 4.33 38.60
C PRO A 362 47.60 4.31 38.23
N PRO A 363 48.15 4.31 36.98
CA PRO A 363 47.65 4.24 35.58
C PRO A 363 48.42 3.28 34.62
N ASN A 364 47.89 3.00 33.41
CA ASN A 364 48.59 3.17 32.11
C ASN A 364 47.83 2.52 30.93
N ARG A 365 47.72 3.30 29.85
CA ARG A 365 47.21 2.92 28.53
C ARG A 365 48.33 2.26 27.71
N PRO A 366 48.00 1.19 26.97
CA PRO A 366 48.48 1.08 25.60
C PRO A 366 47.31 0.88 24.63
N THR A 367 47.39 1.60 23.52
CA THR A 367 46.60 1.44 22.30
C THR A 367 46.83 0.05 21.69
N PRO A 368 45.78 -0.63 21.18
CA PRO A 368 45.97 -1.60 20.09
C PRO A 368 45.42 -1.08 18.76
N GLN A 369 46.21 -1.31 17.72
CA GLN A 369 45.97 -1.00 16.32
C GLN A 369 44.79 -1.76 15.72
N GLU A 370 44.15 -1.15 14.73
CA GLU A 370 43.18 -1.80 13.82
C GLU A 370 43.82 -2.98 13.08
N PRO A 371 43.14 -4.14 12.99
CA PRO A 371 43.46 -5.12 11.96
C PRO A 371 42.80 -4.71 10.63
N ILE A 372 43.63 -4.47 9.63
CA ILE A 372 43.22 -4.43 8.21
C ILE A 372 42.74 -5.84 7.85
N ILE A 373 41.44 -6.02 7.63
CA ILE A 373 40.85 -7.25 7.10
C ILE A 373 40.61 -7.04 5.60
N ASN A 374 41.43 -7.70 4.77
CA ASN A 374 41.15 -7.86 3.35
C ASN A 374 39.93 -8.77 3.13
N PRO A 375 39.05 -8.49 2.16
CA PRO A 375 37.93 -9.38 1.85
C PRO A 375 38.44 -10.71 1.25
N PRO A 376 37.86 -11.87 1.62
CA PRO A 376 38.21 -13.13 0.99
C PRO A 376 37.72 -13.16 -0.47
N GLN A 377 38.61 -13.52 -1.38
CA GLN A 377 38.26 -13.91 -2.75
C GLN A 377 37.49 -15.24 -2.71
N GLU A 378 36.24 -15.24 -3.17
CA GLU A 378 35.50 -16.48 -3.37
C GLU A 378 36.01 -17.23 -4.61
N SER A 379 36.68 -18.35 -4.35
CA SER A 379 37.05 -19.39 -5.30
C SER A 379 35.81 -20.23 -5.67
N TRP A 380 35.62 -20.44 -6.97
CA TRP A 380 34.42 -21.01 -7.59
C TRP A 380 34.38 -22.55 -7.66
N TRP A 381 35.14 -23.25 -6.81
CA TRP A 381 35.20 -24.71 -6.80
C TRP A 381 35.02 -25.28 -5.39
N THR A 382 33.87 -25.91 -5.14
CA THR A 382 33.66 -26.83 -4.01
C THR A 382 33.12 -28.19 -4.50
N PRO A 383 33.43 -29.30 -3.81
CA PRO A 383 33.46 -30.66 -4.40
C PRO A 383 32.12 -31.22 -4.90
N GLY A 384 30.99 -30.58 -4.56
CA GLY A 384 29.66 -30.97 -5.07
C GLY A 384 29.40 -30.67 -6.54
N LYS A 385 30.18 -29.77 -7.19
CA LYS A 385 29.97 -29.38 -8.60
C LYS A 385 30.75 -30.21 -9.62
N VAL A 386 31.59 -31.15 -9.20
CA VAL A 386 32.38 -32.04 -10.09
C VAL A 386 31.65 -33.34 -10.43
N ALA A 387 30.65 -33.76 -9.64
CA ALA A 387 29.89 -34.98 -9.90
C ALA A 387 28.82 -34.86 -11.02
N VAL A 388 28.35 -33.63 -11.32
CA VAL A 388 27.29 -33.40 -12.33
C VAL A 388 27.85 -33.22 -13.74
N ILE A 389 29.12 -32.84 -13.90
CA ILE A 389 29.76 -32.65 -15.22
C ILE A 389 30.24 -33.98 -15.84
N MET A 390 30.44 -35.04 -15.04
CA MET A 390 30.86 -36.37 -15.53
C MET A 390 29.70 -37.28 -15.99
N LEU A 391 28.43 -36.92 -15.73
CA LEU A 391 27.26 -37.67 -16.19
C LEU A 391 26.69 -37.19 -17.55
N VAL A 392 27.16 -36.05 -18.06
CA VAL A 392 26.76 -35.51 -19.37
C VAL A 392 27.75 -35.89 -20.50
N ALA A 393 28.94 -36.41 -20.14
CA ALA A 393 29.96 -36.84 -21.10
C ALA A 393 29.96 -38.36 -21.43
N ALA A 394 29.07 -39.15 -20.82
CA ALA A 394 28.97 -40.61 -21.05
C ALA A 394 27.78 -41.03 -21.94
N SER A 395 26.99 -40.09 -22.47
CA SER A 395 25.90 -40.37 -23.42
C SER A 395 26.14 -39.83 -24.84
N THR A 396 27.32 -39.26 -25.12
CA THR A 396 27.74 -38.82 -26.47
C THR A 396 28.77 -39.76 -27.13
N ALA A 397 29.10 -40.89 -26.51
CA ALA A 397 29.97 -41.91 -27.08
C ALA A 397 29.25 -43.28 -27.15
N GLY A 398 28.24 -43.38 -28.03
CA GLY A 398 27.49 -44.64 -28.18
C GLY A 398 26.48 -44.72 -29.34
N ILE A 399 26.45 -43.75 -30.26
CA ILE A 399 25.69 -43.86 -31.53
C ILE A 399 26.63 -43.48 -32.67
N GLY A 400 27.68 -44.27 -32.80
CA GLY A 400 28.72 -44.04 -33.79
C GLY A 400 29.46 -45.32 -34.13
N ILE A 401 28.75 -46.44 -34.21
CA ILE A 401 29.10 -47.68 -34.94
C ILE A 401 27.81 -48.51 -34.98
N TRP A 402 27.55 -49.15 -36.12
CA TRP A 402 26.49 -50.13 -36.37
C TRP A 402 25.15 -49.66 -36.97
N GLY A 403 25.24 -48.91 -38.07
CA GLY A 403 24.40 -49.20 -39.22
C GLY A 403 25.13 -50.17 -40.14
N ALA A 404 24.92 -51.49 -40.00
CA ALA A 404 25.16 -52.50 -41.04
C ALA A 404 24.79 -53.92 -40.56
N SER A 405 23.55 -54.35 -40.78
CA SER A 405 23.25 -55.60 -41.52
C SER A 405 21.77 -55.97 -41.39
N LYS A 406 21.11 -55.84 -42.53
CA LYS A 406 19.92 -56.58 -42.90
C LYS A 406 20.34 -58.05 -43.10
N LEU A 407 19.64 -59.02 -42.51
CA LEU A 407 19.26 -60.34 -43.07
C LEU A 407 19.02 -61.39 -41.96
N GLY A 408 17.91 -62.14 -42.10
CA GLY A 408 17.96 -63.60 -41.87
C GLY A 408 17.27 -64.17 -40.63
N GLY A 409 16.02 -64.62 -40.82
CA GLY A 409 15.69 -66.05 -40.67
C GLY A 409 15.60 -66.72 -39.29
N ASN A 410 14.35 -66.95 -38.86
CA ASN A 410 13.76 -68.26 -38.52
C ASN A 410 14.14 -69.03 -37.21
N ARG A 411 13.06 -69.54 -36.58
CA ARG A 411 12.89 -70.68 -35.65
C ARG A 411 13.26 -70.56 -34.16
N GLY A 412 12.27 -70.87 -33.31
CA GLY A 412 12.46 -71.58 -32.05
C GLY A 412 11.51 -71.18 -30.92
N ASN A 413 10.41 -71.93 -30.75
CA ASN A 413 9.57 -71.94 -29.53
C ASN A 413 10.40 -72.23 -28.28
N ILE A 414 10.15 -71.55 -27.15
CA ILE A 414 9.84 -72.15 -25.83
C ILE A 414 8.93 -71.17 -25.06
N SER A 415 7.81 -71.71 -24.58
CA SER A 415 6.80 -71.15 -23.68
C SER A 415 7.32 -70.99 -22.25
N ASP A 416 6.96 -69.89 -21.57
CA ASP A 416 6.55 -69.86 -20.16
C ASP A 416 5.89 -68.51 -19.83
N GLU A 417 4.69 -68.57 -19.25
CA GLU A 417 3.89 -67.47 -18.68
C GLU A 417 3.69 -67.79 -17.18
N PRO A 418 3.18 -66.89 -16.31
CA PRO A 418 3.34 -65.45 -16.14
C PRO A 418 3.91 -65.12 -14.72
N THR A 419 4.24 -63.85 -14.41
CA THR A 419 3.86 -63.16 -13.15
C THR A 419 4.44 -61.74 -13.11
N SER A 420 3.52 -60.77 -13.13
CA SER A 420 3.56 -59.35 -12.73
C SER A 420 4.86 -58.66 -12.34
N THR A 421 5.18 -57.59 -13.07
CA THR A 421 5.91 -56.42 -12.54
C THR A 421 5.17 -55.14 -13.00
N PRO A 422 4.85 -54.19 -12.10
CA PRO A 422 4.23 -52.93 -12.50
C PRO A 422 5.20 -52.15 -13.38
N SER A 423 4.75 -51.82 -14.60
CA SER A 423 5.52 -51.03 -15.56
C SER A 423 5.70 -49.62 -15.03
N ILE A 424 6.95 -49.23 -14.77
CA ILE A 424 7.34 -47.84 -14.54
C ILE A 424 7.08 -47.10 -15.85
N SER A 425 6.07 -46.23 -15.85
CA SER A 425 5.79 -45.31 -16.95
C SER A 425 7.04 -44.47 -17.24
N GLN A 426 7.61 -44.65 -18.44
CA GLN A 426 8.62 -43.76 -18.99
C GLN A 426 8.10 -42.31 -19.02
N PRO A 427 8.98 -41.30 -18.89
CA PRO A 427 8.58 -39.90 -19.04
C PRO A 427 8.08 -39.68 -20.47
N THR A 428 6.76 -39.48 -20.63
CA THR A 428 6.15 -39.00 -21.87
C THR A 428 6.78 -37.67 -22.24
N ASP A 429 7.40 -37.60 -23.42
CA ASP A 429 7.83 -36.33 -24.02
C ASP A 429 6.59 -35.41 -24.12
N PRO A 430 6.55 -34.28 -23.38
CA PRO A 430 5.39 -33.39 -23.32
C PRO A 430 5.09 -32.70 -24.67
N LEU A 431 5.95 -32.89 -25.67
CA LEU A 431 5.72 -32.43 -27.04
C LEU A 431 5.36 -33.57 -28.01
N ALA A 432 5.34 -34.84 -27.60
CA ALA A 432 5.17 -35.99 -28.50
C ALA A 432 3.95 -35.89 -29.43
N ASN A 433 2.87 -35.25 -28.97
CA ASN A 433 1.59 -35.14 -29.67
C ASN A 433 1.50 -33.97 -30.68
N TYR A 434 2.52 -33.10 -30.76
CA TYR A 434 2.50 -31.92 -31.66
C TYR A 434 3.20 -32.18 -32.99
N SER A 435 2.73 -31.51 -34.05
CA SER A 435 3.40 -31.49 -35.36
C SER A 435 4.81 -30.90 -35.27
N PRO A 436 5.77 -31.32 -36.12
CA PRO A 436 7.12 -30.75 -36.16
C PRO A 436 7.12 -29.21 -36.29
N GLU A 437 6.18 -28.67 -37.07
CA GLU A 437 5.98 -27.24 -37.27
C GLU A 437 5.52 -26.54 -35.98
N GLU A 438 4.58 -27.15 -35.25
CA GLU A 438 4.13 -26.62 -33.95
C GLU A 438 5.26 -26.66 -32.91
N LYS A 439 6.06 -27.74 -32.86
CA LYS A 439 7.24 -27.83 -31.99
C LYS A 439 8.25 -26.72 -32.27
N ALA A 440 8.63 -26.53 -33.53
CA ALA A 440 9.60 -25.51 -33.94
C ALA A 440 9.12 -24.10 -33.56
N ARG A 441 7.82 -23.83 -33.71
CA ARG A 441 7.21 -22.54 -33.40
C ARG A 441 7.16 -22.27 -31.90
N LYS A 442 6.80 -23.27 -31.08
CA LYS A 442 6.83 -23.16 -29.62
C LYS A 442 8.25 -22.98 -29.08
N GLU A 443 9.24 -23.67 -29.66
CA GLU A 443 10.64 -23.48 -29.26
C GLU A 443 11.15 -22.09 -29.63
N LYS A 444 10.78 -21.55 -30.81
CA LYS A 444 11.08 -20.16 -31.19
C LYS A 444 10.50 -19.15 -30.20
N LEU A 445 9.24 -19.33 -29.78
CA LEU A 445 8.60 -18.46 -28.78
C LEU A 445 9.30 -18.53 -27.43
N LYS A 446 9.63 -19.74 -26.98
CA LYS A 446 10.36 -19.96 -25.73
C LYS A 446 11.73 -19.28 -25.75
N ASN A 447 12.49 -19.46 -26.83
CA ASN A 447 13.81 -18.85 -26.99
C ASN A 447 13.72 -17.32 -27.02
N ARG A 448 12.78 -16.76 -27.79
CA ARG A 448 12.57 -15.30 -27.86
C ARG A 448 12.14 -14.71 -26.51
N ARG A 449 11.24 -15.38 -25.78
CA ARG A 449 10.85 -14.97 -24.42
C ARG A 449 12.05 -14.97 -23.46
N GLN A 450 12.87 -16.03 -23.50
CA GLN A 450 14.07 -16.15 -22.67
C GLN A 450 15.10 -15.07 -23.00
N GLU A 451 15.33 -14.78 -24.28
CA GLU A 451 16.18 -13.69 -24.76
C GLU A 451 15.71 -12.33 -24.21
N LEU A 452 14.40 -12.10 -24.21
CA LEU A 452 13.79 -10.87 -23.69
C LEU A 452 13.74 -10.81 -22.16
N GLY A 453 14.00 -11.93 -21.47
CA GLY A 453 14.04 -12.03 -20.01
C GLY A 453 12.65 -11.97 -19.34
N ILE A 454 11.59 -12.35 -20.03
CA ILE A 454 10.21 -12.20 -19.54
C ILE A 454 9.77 -13.45 -18.78
N ASP A 455 9.12 -13.30 -17.63
CA ASP A 455 8.59 -14.43 -16.86
C ASP A 455 7.57 -15.26 -17.67
N ASN A 456 7.66 -16.59 -17.56
CA ASN A 456 6.81 -17.49 -18.32
C ASN A 456 5.35 -17.41 -17.88
N SER A 457 5.08 -17.37 -16.58
CA SER A 457 3.71 -17.34 -16.06
C SER A 457 3.00 -16.05 -16.46
N PHE A 458 3.66 -14.91 -16.27
CA PHE A 458 3.17 -13.62 -16.73
C PHE A 458 2.89 -13.62 -18.24
N TYR A 459 3.84 -14.11 -19.04
CA TYR A 459 3.69 -14.15 -20.48
C TYR A 459 2.48 -14.97 -20.91
N ILE A 460 2.29 -16.18 -20.37
CA ILE A 460 1.11 -17.00 -20.66
C ILE A 460 -0.18 -16.27 -20.29
N ASN A 461 -0.25 -15.64 -19.10
CA ASN A 461 -1.43 -14.91 -18.65
C ASN A 461 -1.75 -13.71 -19.54
N LEU A 462 -0.73 -12.97 -19.99
CA LEU A 462 -0.88 -11.85 -20.91
C LEU A 462 -1.39 -12.32 -22.27
N VAL A 463 -0.82 -13.38 -22.84
CA VAL A 463 -1.25 -13.94 -24.12
C VAL A 463 -2.68 -14.48 -24.00
N ASN A 464 -3.03 -15.16 -22.92
CA ASN A 464 -4.40 -15.63 -22.66
C ASN A 464 -5.41 -14.49 -22.60
N GLN A 465 -5.05 -13.38 -21.94
CA GLN A 465 -5.88 -12.18 -21.89
C GLN A 465 -6.14 -11.65 -23.31
N VAL A 466 -5.08 -11.41 -24.09
CA VAL A 466 -5.21 -10.84 -25.45
C VAL A 466 -5.90 -11.82 -26.41
N PHE A 467 -5.64 -13.12 -26.27
CA PHE A 467 -6.30 -14.16 -27.05
C PHE A 467 -7.81 -14.18 -26.79
N GLY A 468 -8.23 -14.12 -25.53
CA GLY A 468 -9.65 -14.05 -25.15
C GLY A 468 -10.32 -12.74 -25.59
N ASP A 469 -9.60 -11.62 -25.58
CA ASP A 469 -10.11 -10.34 -26.07
C ASP A 469 -10.33 -10.34 -27.60
N ARG A 470 -9.46 -11.01 -28.37
CA ARG A 470 -9.57 -11.12 -29.83
C ARG A 470 -10.47 -12.26 -30.30
N ASN A 471 -10.70 -13.26 -29.44
CA ASN A 471 -11.53 -14.42 -29.75
C ASN A 471 -12.57 -14.66 -28.63
N PRO A 472 -13.63 -13.84 -28.55
CA PRO A 472 -14.60 -13.93 -27.46
C PRO A 472 -15.27 -15.32 -27.33
N SER A 473 -15.47 -16.02 -28.45
CA SER A 473 -16.04 -17.38 -28.48
C SER A 473 -15.11 -18.46 -27.91
N LEU A 474 -13.81 -18.15 -27.74
CA LEU A 474 -12.80 -19.05 -27.18
C LEU A 474 -12.32 -18.57 -25.79
N ARG A 475 -12.92 -17.52 -25.23
CA ARG A 475 -12.52 -16.97 -23.93
C ARG A 475 -12.77 -18.01 -22.82
N GLY A 476 -11.72 -18.34 -22.07
CA GLY A 476 -11.79 -19.31 -20.97
C GLY A 476 -11.77 -20.78 -21.40
N LYS A 477 -11.67 -21.07 -22.70
CA LYS A 477 -11.51 -22.44 -23.20
C LYS A 477 -10.06 -22.91 -23.00
N THR A 478 -9.87 -24.03 -22.32
CA THR A 478 -8.56 -24.72 -22.27
C THR A 478 -8.27 -25.34 -23.64
N LEU A 479 -7.19 -24.93 -24.28
CA LEU A 479 -6.72 -25.55 -25.52
C LEU A 479 -5.96 -26.83 -25.15
N THR A 480 -6.48 -27.98 -25.59
CA THR A 480 -5.86 -29.30 -25.40
C THR A 480 -4.72 -29.52 -26.39
N ASP A 481 -3.98 -30.62 -26.26
CA ASP A 481 -2.97 -31.08 -27.23
C ASP A 481 -3.59 -31.86 -28.42
N SER A 482 -4.92 -32.00 -28.45
CA SER A 482 -5.61 -32.70 -29.53
C SER A 482 -5.50 -31.96 -30.88
N PRO A 483 -5.55 -32.69 -32.02
CA PRO A 483 -5.59 -32.07 -33.36
C PRO A 483 -6.74 -31.08 -33.55
N ALA A 484 -7.87 -31.27 -32.85
CA ALA A 484 -9.03 -30.39 -32.94
C ALA A 484 -8.75 -28.95 -32.47
N ASP A 485 -7.83 -28.76 -31.52
CA ASP A 485 -7.45 -27.45 -31.01
C ASP A 485 -6.21 -26.85 -31.73
N GLU A 486 -5.61 -27.55 -32.69
CA GLU A 486 -4.35 -27.14 -33.36
C GLU A 486 -4.46 -25.75 -34.00
N ALA A 487 -5.55 -25.48 -34.74
CA ALA A 487 -5.78 -24.18 -35.35
C ALA A 487 -5.93 -23.05 -34.30
N SER A 488 -6.50 -23.35 -33.13
CA SER A 488 -6.64 -22.39 -32.04
C SER A 488 -5.30 -22.15 -31.34
N ARG A 489 -4.48 -23.19 -31.14
CA ARG A 489 -3.10 -23.07 -30.64
C ARG A 489 -2.22 -22.27 -31.61
N ALA A 490 -2.41 -22.47 -32.92
CA ALA A 490 -1.72 -21.70 -33.94
C ALA A 490 -1.99 -20.18 -33.80
N LYS A 491 -3.26 -19.80 -33.64
CA LYS A 491 -3.67 -18.41 -33.36
C LYS A 491 -3.10 -17.88 -32.05
N TRP A 492 -3.17 -18.69 -30.98
CA TRP A 492 -2.62 -18.32 -29.67
C TRP A 492 -1.13 -18.00 -29.76
N ASP A 493 -0.36 -18.89 -30.35
CA ASP A 493 1.09 -18.75 -30.53
C ASP A 493 1.45 -17.56 -31.47
N GLY A 494 0.57 -17.23 -32.43
CA GLY A 494 0.71 -16.03 -33.26
C GLY A 494 0.56 -14.73 -32.47
N ILE A 495 -0.44 -14.66 -31.57
CA ILE A 495 -0.60 -13.55 -30.62
C ILE A 495 0.59 -13.50 -29.66
N ALA A 496 1.08 -14.66 -29.24
CA ALA A 496 2.26 -14.78 -28.38
C ALA A 496 3.49 -14.12 -29.04
N ALA A 497 3.75 -14.45 -30.31
CA ALA A 497 4.83 -13.82 -31.09
C ALA A 497 4.67 -12.30 -31.20
N GLU A 498 3.46 -11.82 -31.52
CA GLU A 498 3.17 -10.40 -31.63
C GLU A 498 3.44 -9.64 -30.33
N ILE A 499 3.03 -10.20 -29.19
CA ILE A 499 3.25 -9.60 -27.87
C ILE A 499 4.73 -9.45 -27.58
N LEU A 500 5.55 -10.47 -27.87
CA LEU A 500 7.00 -10.41 -27.66
C LEU A 500 7.65 -9.26 -28.44
N GLU A 501 7.24 -9.04 -29.70
CA GLU A 501 7.78 -7.94 -30.49
C GLU A 501 7.26 -6.56 -30.04
N LYS A 502 6.01 -6.47 -29.58
CA LYS A 502 5.46 -5.22 -29.03
C LYS A 502 6.12 -4.79 -27.72
N ILE A 503 6.53 -5.73 -26.88
CA ILE A 503 7.22 -5.42 -25.61
C ILE A 503 8.75 -5.39 -25.74
N ALA A 504 9.31 -5.85 -26.86
CA ALA A 504 10.75 -5.83 -27.11
C ALA A 504 11.39 -4.42 -27.00
N PRO A 505 10.74 -3.30 -27.38
CA PRO A 505 11.32 -1.97 -27.21
C PRO A 505 11.50 -1.53 -25.75
N MET A 506 10.82 -2.17 -24.80
CA MET A 506 10.95 -1.87 -23.37
C MET A 506 12.36 -2.27 -22.86
N SER A 507 12.88 -1.51 -21.90
CA SER A 507 14.21 -1.78 -21.33
C SER A 507 14.29 -3.17 -20.69
N ASN A 508 15.49 -3.76 -20.68
CA ASN A 508 15.72 -5.07 -20.07
C ASN A 508 15.32 -5.10 -18.58
N ASN A 509 15.60 -4.04 -17.84
CA ASN A 509 15.22 -3.91 -16.43
C ASN A 509 13.71 -3.95 -16.24
N SER A 510 12.96 -3.34 -17.16
CA SER A 510 11.51 -3.30 -17.06
C SER A 510 10.86 -4.60 -17.52
N ARG A 511 11.35 -5.21 -18.62
CA ARG A 511 10.84 -6.50 -19.12
C ARG A 511 10.97 -7.63 -18.10
N ARG A 512 12.11 -7.68 -17.36
CA ARG A 512 12.36 -8.70 -16.33
C ARG A 512 11.44 -8.62 -15.12
N ARG A 513 10.77 -7.47 -14.93
CA ARG A 513 9.85 -7.21 -13.81
C ARG A 513 8.39 -7.30 -14.22
N LEU A 514 8.09 -7.60 -15.48
CA LEU A 514 6.71 -7.80 -15.92
C LEU A 514 6.09 -8.99 -15.17
N GLY A 515 4.95 -8.73 -14.53
CA GLY A 515 4.27 -9.69 -13.64
C GLY A 515 4.58 -9.50 -12.16
N SER A 516 5.61 -8.72 -11.81
CA SER A 516 5.96 -8.41 -10.42
C SER A 516 5.76 -6.95 -10.05
N TYR A 517 5.30 -6.11 -10.98
CA TYR A 517 4.99 -4.73 -10.64
C TYR A 517 3.76 -4.66 -9.74
N VAL A 518 3.85 -3.89 -8.66
CA VAL A 518 2.80 -3.74 -7.65
C VAL A 518 2.32 -2.30 -7.55
N SER A 519 1.09 -2.11 -7.06
CA SER A 519 0.49 -0.78 -6.97
C SER A 519 1.31 0.23 -6.14
N SER A 520 2.10 -0.23 -5.16
CA SER A 520 2.98 0.60 -4.34
C SER A 520 4.19 1.17 -5.10
N GLU A 521 4.59 0.56 -6.22
CA GLU A 521 5.66 1.12 -7.04
C GLU A 521 5.24 2.40 -7.73
N ARG A 522 3.97 2.50 -8.15
CA ARG A 522 3.44 3.76 -8.67
C ARG A 522 3.54 4.86 -7.61
N ASP A 523 3.26 4.53 -6.34
CA ASP A 523 3.38 5.48 -5.25
C ASP A 523 4.83 5.93 -5.03
N ARG A 524 5.78 4.99 -5.14
CA ARG A 524 7.22 5.29 -5.09
C ARG A 524 7.65 6.16 -6.27
N TRP A 525 7.21 5.85 -7.48
CA TRP A 525 7.53 6.62 -8.69
C TRP A 525 7.00 8.04 -8.60
N LYS A 526 5.78 8.24 -8.06
CA LYS A 526 5.24 9.56 -7.73
C LYS A 526 6.20 10.34 -6.83
N THR A 527 6.71 9.73 -5.76
CA THR A 527 7.69 10.38 -4.88
C THR A 527 8.96 10.75 -5.63
N GLN A 528 9.49 9.83 -6.44
CA GLN A 528 10.76 10.02 -7.13
C GLN A 528 10.70 11.16 -8.15
N VAL A 529 9.61 11.29 -8.93
CA VAL A 529 9.46 12.45 -9.84
C VAL A 529 9.21 13.76 -9.07
N ASN A 530 8.45 13.70 -7.98
CA ASN A 530 8.18 14.89 -7.17
C ASN A 530 9.46 15.47 -6.54
N GLN A 531 10.47 14.65 -6.25
CA GLN A 531 11.78 15.13 -5.72
C GLN A 531 12.50 16.09 -6.67
N ILE A 532 12.16 16.08 -7.97
CA ILE A 532 12.70 17.01 -8.95
C ILE A 532 11.66 18.03 -9.45
N ASN A 533 10.58 18.22 -8.70
CA ASN A 533 9.44 19.11 -9.01
C ASN A 533 8.66 18.73 -10.27
N VAL A 534 8.63 17.44 -10.62
CA VAL A 534 7.78 16.90 -11.69
C VAL A 534 6.62 16.15 -11.06
N GLY A 535 5.40 16.45 -11.49
CA GLY A 535 4.19 15.79 -11.05
C GLY A 535 4.00 14.44 -11.74
N SER A 536 3.28 13.57 -11.06
CA SER A 536 3.00 12.21 -11.57
C SER A 536 2.17 12.16 -12.84
N ARG A 537 1.37 13.19 -13.15
CA ARG A 537 0.65 13.28 -14.43
C ARG A 537 1.61 13.34 -15.59
N SER A 538 2.63 14.18 -15.51
CA SER A 538 3.67 14.26 -16.55
C SER A 538 4.41 12.93 -16.74
N LEU A 539 4.65 12.17 -15.68
CA LEU A 539 5.17 10.80 -15.80
C LEU A 539 4.19 9.89 -16.55
N TYR A 540 2.90 9.98 -16.25
CA TYR A 540 1.88 9.13 -16.87
C TYR A 540 1.61 9.50 -18.32
N ASP A 541 1.65 10.78 -18.72
CA ASP A 541 1.60 11.20 -20.13
C ASP A 541 2.70 10.52 -20.95
N LEU A 542 3.93 10.50 -20.42
CA LEU A 542 5.07 9.84 -21.08
C LEU A 542 4.87 8.32 -21.16
N ALA A 543 4.31 7.71 -20.10
CA ALA A 543 4.03 6.28 -20.06
C ALA A 543 2.93 5.89 -21.06
N ASP A 544 1.85 6.66 -21.09
CA ASP A 544 0.72 6.52 -22.01
C ASP A 544 1.17 6.65 -23.46
N GLY A 545 2.00 7.65 -23.76
CA GLY A 545 2.60 7.82 -25.08
C GLY A 545 3.35 6.56 -25.56
N ALA A 546 4.19 5.97 -24.70
CA ALA A 546 4.93 4.76 -25.04
C ALA A 546 4.05 3.50 -25.11
N PHE A 547 3.15 3.33 -24.14
CA PHE A 547 2.30 2.16 -24.06
C PHE A 547 1.29 2.12 -25.21
N PHE A 548 0.59 3.22 -25.48
CA PHE A 548 -0.40 3.27 -26.57
C PHE A 548 0.23 3.31 -27.96
N GLN A 549 1.54 3.58 -28.08
CA GLN A 549 2.26 3.38 -29.33
C GLN A 549 2.31 1.88 -29.72
N GLN A 550 2.44 1.00 -28.72
CA GLN A 550 2.48 -0.45 -28.93
C GLN A 550 1.08 -1.09 -28.87
N PHE A 551 0.21 -0.57 -28.01
CA PHE A 551 -1.13 -1.11 -27.74
C PHE A 551 -2.22 -0.04 -27.93
N PRO A 552 -2.38 0.54 -29.14
CA PRO A 552 -3.37 1.58 -29.39
C PRO A 552 -4.82 1.12 -29.10
N GLU A 553 -5.10 -0.17 -29.23
CA GLU A 553 -6.39 -0.80 -28.94
C GLU A 553 -6.79 -0.77 -27.45
N GLN A 554 -5.87 -0.40 -26.55
CA GLN A 554 -6.13 -0.28 -25.11
C GLN A 554 -6.56 1.13 -24.69
N ARG A 555 -6.53 2.11 -25.60
CA ARG A 555 -7.01 3.47 -25.30
C ARG A 555 -8.47 3.45 -24.86
N GLY A 556 -8.77 4.14 -23.76
CA GLY A 556 -10.12 4.24 -23.19
C GLY A 556 -10.64 2.97 -22.51
N LYS A 557 -9.82 1.92 -22.36
CA LYS A 557 -10.20 0.70 -21.63
C LYS A 557 -9.66 0.72 -20.20
N ASP A 558 -10.39 0.10 -19.28
CA ASP A 558 -9.82 -0.24 -17.98
C ASP A 558 -8.95 -1.50 -18.12
N PHE A 559 -7.63 -1.28 -18.05
CA PHE A 559 -6.63 -2.33 -18.25
C PHE A 559 -5.61 -2.42 -17.11
N ILE A 560 -5.61 -1.47 -16.18
CA ILE A 560 -4.57 -1.33 -15.15
C ILE A 560 -4.49 -2.56 -14.24
N ASN A 561 -5.63 -3.15 -13.89
CA ASN A 561 -5.71 -4.34 -13.03
C ASN A 561 -5.68 -5.67 -13.80
N LYS A 562 -5.36 -5.65 -15.09
CA LYS A 562 -5.25 -6.83 -15.95
C LYS A 562 -3.77 -7.15 -16.22
N PRO A 563 -3.42 -8.36 -16.70
CA PRO A 563 -2.04 -8.67 -17.10
C PRO A 563 -1.39 -7.61 -18.01
N ILE A 564 -2.11 -7.06 -18.99
CA ILE A 564 -1.60 -5.98 -19.86
C ILE A 564 -1.21 -4.70 -19.09
N GLY A 565 -1.80 -4.45 -17.92
CA GLY A 565 -1.44 -3.33 -17.04
C GLY A 565 -0.01 -3.40 -16.51
N GLN A 566 0.58 -4.60 -16.41
CA GLN A 566 2.00 -4.76 -16.08
C GLN A 566 2.91 -4.19 -17.17
N VAL A 567 2.50 -4.28 -18.43
CA VAL A 567 3.26 -3.71 -19.56
C VAL A 567 3.28 -2.18 -19.48
N TRP A 568 2.14 -1.58 -19.11
CA TRP A 568 2.06 -0.14 -18.85
C TRP A 568 2.95 0.28 -17.66
N LEU A 569 2.98 -0.51 -16.58
CA LEU A 569 3.89 -0.28 -15.45
C LEU A 569 5.36 -0.38 -15.88
N GLY A 570 5.71 -1.33 -16.75
CA GLY A 570 7.05 -1.44 -17.34
C GLY A 570 7.47 -0.18 -18.11
N TYR A 571 6.60 0.35 -18.98
CA TYR A 571 6.87 1.61 -19.66
C TYR A 571 6.95 2.79 -18.69
N THR A 572 6.10 2.82 -17.66
CA THR A 572 6.16 3.87 -16.64
C THR A 572 7.51 3.88 -15.92
N ASN A 573 8.06 2.70 -15.58
CA ASN A 573 9.39 2.58 -15.00
C ASN A 573 10.49 3.10 -15.94
N ASP A 574 10.42 2.80 -17.24
CA ASP A 574 11.36 3.34 -18.23
C ASP A 574 11.29 4.87 -18.32
N LYS A 575 10.07 5.44 -18.32
CA LYS A 575 9.86 6.88 -18.40
C LYS A 575 10.28 7.61 -17.13
N LEU A 576 10.07 7.00 -15.97
CA LEU A 576 10.62 7.49 -14.71
C LEU A 576 12.14 7.61 -14.81
N ASN A 577 12.83 6.55 -15.21
CA ASN A 577 14.29 6.58 -15.32
C ASN A 577 14.76 7.62 -16.33
N ALA A 578 14.02 7.81 -17.43
CA ALA A 578 14.32 8.82 -18.44
C ALA A 578 14.13 10.27 -17.94
N ILE A 579 13.16 10.49 -17.05
CA ILE A 579 12.95 11.77 -16.36
C ILE A 579 14.09 12.00 -15.35
N LEU A 580 14.37 11.02 -14.48
CA LEU A 580 15.38 11.14 -13.42
C LEU A 580 16.81 11.30 -13.99
N SER A 581 17.10 10.74 -15.16
CA SER A 581 18.37 10.92 -15.85
C SER A 581 18.49 12.26 -16.60
N GLY A 582 17.40 13.01 -16.74
CA GLY A 582 17.32 14.23 -17.55
C GLY A 582 17.12 13.99 -19.06
N SER A 583 17.10 12.75 -19.55
CA SER A 583 16.93 12.47 -20.99
C SER A 583 15.55 12.88 -21.54
N SER A 584 14.52 12.85 -20.70
CA SER A 584 13.14 13.24 -21.02
C SER A 584 12.66 14.39 -20.14
N PHE A 585 13.57 15.17 -19.56
CA PHE A 585 13.24 16.23 -18.61
C PHE A 585 14.12 17.47 -18.82
N LYS A 586 13.53 18.67 -18.78
CA LYS A 586 14.27 19.94 -18.81
C LYS A 586 13.63 20.95 -17.86
N LYS A 587 14.42 21.46 -16.92
CA LYS A 587 14.05 22.67 -16.16
C LYS A 587 14.38 23.91 -16.99
N ILE A 588 13.38 24.75 -17.23
CA ILE A 588 13.54 26.02 -17.93
C ILE A 588 13.85 27.10 -16.89
N ILE A 589 14.86 27.91 -17.21
CA ILE A 589 15.25 29.09 -16.47
C ILE A 589 15.32 30.21 -17.52
N PHE A 590 14.69 31.36 -17.26
CA PHE A 590 14.86 32.52 -18.14
C PHE A 590 16.22 33.14 -17.90
N ASP A 591 16.92 33.48 -18.99
CA ASP A 591 18.16 34.24 -18.92
C ASP A 591 17.91 35.60 -18.26
N SER A 592 18.94 36.21 -17.68
CA SER A 592 18.80 37.52 -17.03
C SER A 592 18.23 38.56 -18.00
N GLY A 593 17.06 39.12 -17.67
CA GLY A 593 16.34 40.08 -18.51
C GLY A 593 15.45 39.47 -19.61
N ALA A 594 15.49 38.14 -19.82
CA ALA A 594 14.58 37.45 -20.72
C ALA A 594 13.24 37.15 -20.02
N SER A 595 12.16 37.26 -20.79
CA SER A 595 10.80 36.88 -20.38
C SER A 595 10.28 35.65 -21.13
N SER A 596 11.13 35.03 -21.95
CA SER A 596 10.76 33.89 -22.80
C SER A 596 11.90 32.90 -22.97
N SER A 597 11.54 31.64 -23.20
CA SER A 597 12.45 30.54 -23.53
C SER A 597 11.89 29.72 -24.68
N LYS A 598 12.78 29.10 -25.45
CA LYS A 598 12.45 28.25 -26.60
C LYS A 598 13.25 26.96 -26.52
N ASP A 599 12.59 25.82 -26.65
CA ASP A 599 13.22 24.50 -26.79
C ASP A 599 12.82 23.87 -28.12
N THR A 600 13.79 23.35 -28.85
CA THR A 600 13.57 22.59 -30.09
C THR A 600 14.13 21.18 -29.94
N GLY A 601 13.48 20.21 -30.56
CA GLY A 601 13.93 18.83 -30.49
C GLY A 601 13.18 17.90 -31.43
N THR A 602 13.53 16.62 -31.37
CA THR A 602 12.91 15.54 -32.15
C THR A 602 12.46 14.45 -31.19
N LEU A 603 11.22 14.00 -31.32
CA LEU A 603 10.66 12.88 -30.57
C LEU A 603 10.50 11.66 -31.48
N LYS A 604 11.03 10.51 -31.08
CA LYS A 604 10.74 9.22 -31.74
C LYS A 604 9.34 8.72 -31.36
N PRO A 605 8.83 7.67 -32.01
CA PRO A 605 7.53 7.07 -31.65
C PRO A 605 7.45 6.69 -30.17
N GLY A 606 6.42 7.18 -29.48
CA GLY A 606 6.21 6.92 -28.04
C GLY A 606 7.21 7.62 -27.11
N GLU A 607 8.03 8.54 -27.61
CA GLU A 607 8.85 9.42 -26.77
C GLU A 607 8.07 10.66 -26.34
N GLY A 608 8.53 11.26 -25.25
CA GLY A 608 8.02 12.52 -24.76
C GLY A 608 9.07 13.23 -23.91
N LYS A 609 8.80 14.50 -23.62
CA LYS A 609 9.68 15.34 -22.81
C LYS A 609 8.85 16.21 -21.88
N VAL A 610 9.27 16.27 -20.63
CA VAL A 610 8.70 17.11 -19.58
C VAL A 610 9.53 18.37 -19.43
N PHE A 611 8.86 19.51 -19.42
CA PHE A 611 9.45 20.80 -19.11
C PHE A 611 8.84 21.32 -17.82
N ILE A 612 9.67 21.84 -16.93
CA ILE A 612 9.19 22.57 -15.76
C ILE A 612 9.72 23.99 -15.75
N ILE A 613 8.91 24.92 -15.27
CA ILE A 613 9.31 26.32 -15.11
C ILE A 613 8.70 26.87 -13.83
N GLU A 614 9.52 27.56 -13.04
CA GLU A 614 9.06 28.22 -11.83
C GLU A 614 8.45 29.57 -12.19
N LEU A 615 7.19 29.77 -11.82
CA LEU A 615 6.43 30.97 -12.17
C LEU A 615 5.63 31.47 -10.97
N VAL A 616 5.23 32.73 -11.02
CA VAL A 616 4.59 33.44 -9.90
C VAL A 616 3.12 33.71 -10.20
N LYS A 617 2.26 33.49 -9.21
CA LYS A 617 0.84 33.84 -9.26
C LYS A 617 0.64 35.28 -9.78
N GLY A 618 -0.30 35.46 -10.70
CA GLY A 618 -0.62 36.75 -11.31
C GLY A 618 0.22 37.12 -12.53
N GLN A 619 1.26 36.36 -12.89
CA GLN A 619 1.92 36.49 -14.18
C GLN A 619 0.99 36.03 -15.31
N ARG A 620 1.11 36.65 -16.49
CA ARG A 620 0.52 36.14 -17.72
C ARG A 620 1.54 35.26 -18.43
N VAL A 621 1.14 34.03 -18.75
CA VAL A 621 1.98 33.06 -19.46
C VAL A 621 1.39 32.76 -20.81
N GLU A 622 2.27 32.67 -21.81
CA GLU A 622 1.94 32.14 -23.15
C GLU A 622 2.87 30.98 -23.48
N ALA A 623 2.30 29.82 -23.74
CA ALA A 623 3.03 28.64 -24.18
C ALA A 623 2.52 28.22 -25.57
N ASN A 624 3.43 28.10 -26.54
CA ASN A 624 3.14 27.79 -27.93
C ASN A 624 3.97 26.59 -28.39
N LEU A 625 3.30 25.57 -28.92
CA LEU A 625 3.88 24.36 -29.49
C LEU A 625 3.73 24.38 -31.02
N ASP A 626 4.84 24.60 -31.72
CA ASP A 626 4.93 24.39 -33.16
C ASP A 626 5.42 22.96 -33.43
N ALA A 627 4.47 22.09 -33.80
CA ALA A 627 4.68 20.67 -34.04
C ALA A 627 3.51 20.08 -34.84
N ALA A 628 3.73 18.95 -35.51
CA ALA A 628 2.65 18.22 -36.17
C ALA A 628 1.57 17.74 -35.19
N ASN A 629 0.34 17.56 -35.68
CA ASN A 629 -0.84 17.21 -34.86
C ASN A 629 -0.72 15.90 -34.05
N LYS A 630 0.30 15.09 -34.35
CA LYS A 630 0.61 13.84 -33.65
C LYS A 630 1.49 14.01 -32.41
N ILE A 631 2.01 15.21 -32.16
CA ILE A 631 2.63 15.55 -30.89
C ILE A 631 1.53 16.16 -30.00
N LEU A 632 1.23 15.53 -28.89
CA LEU A 632 0.23 16.00 -27.92
C LEU A 632 0.87 17.00 -26.96
N PHE A 633 0.06 17.94 -26.46
CA PHE A 633 0.49 18.98 -25.55
C PHE A 633 -0.33 18.97 -24.26
N SER A 634 0.36 18.83 -23.13
CA SER A 634 -0.24 18.93 -21.79
C SER A 634 0.41 20.07 -21.00
N ALA A 635 -0.37 20.64 -20.08
CA ALA A 635 0.07 21.70 -19.20
C ALA A 635 -0.64 21.61 -17.84
N TYR A 636 0.13 21.54 -16.76
CA TYR A 636 -0.34 21.30 -15.40
C TYR A 636 0.13 22.39 -14.42
N SER A 637 -0.70 22.65 -13.41
CA SER A 637 -0.39 23.60 -12.35
C SER A 637 0.52 23.00 -11.27
N PRO A 638 1.31 23.82 -10.53
CA PRO A 638 2.20 23.36 -9.46
C PRO A 638 1.57 22.43 -8.41
N SER A 639 0.31 22.69 -8.03
CA SER A 639 -0.42 21.85 -7.07
C SER A 639 -0.99 20.57 -7.70
N GLY A 640 -0.95 20.46 -9.03
CA GLY A 640 -1.62 19.42 -9.80
C GLY A 640 -3.15 19.48 -9.71
N LYS A 641 -3.73 20.53 -9.11
CA LYS A 641 -5.19 20.69 -8.97
C LYS A 641 -5.83 21.22 -10.24
N VAL A 642 -5.11 22.02 -11.02
CA VAL A 642 -5.61 22.61 -12.26
C VAL A 642 -4.92 21.95 -13.45
N ILE A 643 -5.74 21.41 -14.35
CA ILE A 643 -5.33 20.86 -15.63
C ILE A 643 -5.66 21.90 -16.69
N PHE A 644 -4.65 22.50 -17.30
CA PHE A 644 -4.86 23.51 -18.35
C PHE A 644 -5.04 22.86 -19.71
N LEU A 645 -4.20 21.87 -20.00
CA LEU A 645 -4.23 21.00 -21.17
C LEU A 645 -3.82 19.59 -20.75
N GLU A 646 -4.46 18.58 -21.31
CA GLU A 646 -4.11 17.16 -21.11
C GLU A 646 -4.32 16.47 -22.45
N ASP A 647 -3.27 15.80 -22.94
CA ASP A 647 -3.26 15.10 -24.23
C ASP A 647 -3.85 15.91 -25.40
N SER A 648 -3.65 17.23 -25.37
CA SER A 648 -4.43 18.14 -26.19
C SER A 648 -3.89 18.25 -27.61
N PRO A 649 -4.77 18.35 -28.64
CA PRO A 649 -4.35 18.77 -29.97
C PRO A 649 -4.09 20.28 -30.05
N LYS A 650 -4.50 21.05 -29.01
CA LYS A 650 -4.27 22.50 -28.94
C LYS A 650 -2.77 22.79 -28.95
N ARG A 651 -2.41 23.87 -29.64
CA ARG A 651 -1.02 24.28 -29.89
C ARG A 651 -0.61 25.51 -29.10
N SER A 652 -1.52 26.11 -28.37
CA SER A 652 -1.25 27.31 -27.59
C SER A 652 -2.06 27.32 -26.30
N LEU A 653 -1.49 27.98 -25.30
CA LEU A 653 -2.07 28.21 -24.00
C LEU A 653 -1.72 29.64 -23.57
N SER A 654 -2.72 30.43 -23.19
CA SER A 654 -2.54 31.78 -22.62
C SER A 654 -3.40 31.91 -21.36
N LEU A 655 -2.79 32.18 -20.21
CA LEU A 655 -3.53 32.35 -18.96
C LEU A 655 -2.80 33.26 -17.95
N VAL A 656 -3.58 33.79 -17.00
CA VAL A 656 -3.06 34.43 -15.80
C VAL A 656 -2.93 33.37 -14.71
N LEU A 657 -1.72 33.24 -14.15
CA LEU A 657 -1.37 32.14 -13.27
C LEU A 657 -2.13 32.19 -11.93
N PRO A 658 -2.86 31.11 -11.54
CA PRO A 658 -3.63 31.08 -10.30
C PRO A 658 -2.79 30.83 -9.05
N GLU A 659 -1.59 30.26 -9.21
CA GLU A 659 -0.70 29.85 -8.13
C GLU A 659 0.78 30.08 -8.48
N SER A 660 1.65 30.17 -7.48
CA SER A 660 3.11 30.21 -7.66
C SER A 660 3.69 28.80 -7.55
N GLY A 661 4.74 28.50 -8.29
CA GLY A 661 5.47 27.24 -8.21
C GLY A 661 5.93 26.71 -9.57
N PHE A 662 6.25 25.41 -9.65
CA PHE A 662 6.68 24.75 -10.87
C PHE A 662 5.49 24.34 -11.74
N TYR A 663 5.29 25.03 -12.85
CA TYR A 663 4.35 24.63 -13.89
C TYR A 663 5.00 23.60 -14.79
N GLU A 664 4.20 22.63 -15.24
CA GLU A 664 4.67 21.51 -16.04
C GLU A 664 4.08 21.61 -17.44
N PHE A 665 4.92 21.43 -18.46
CA PHE A 665 4.53 21.37 -19.86
C PHE A 665 5.07 20.08 -20.46
N VAL A 666 4.22 19.29 -21.11
CA VAL A 666 4.58 17.95 -21.59
C VAL A 666 4.28 17.84 -23.07
N VAL A 667 5.25 17.31 -23.82
CA VAL A 667 5.08 16.96 -25.23
C VAL A 667 5.29 15.46 -25.42
N THR A 668 4.37 14.79 -26.10
CA THR A 668 4.46 13.33 -26.35
C THR A 668 4.12 13.00 -27.80
N SER A 669 4.90 12.12 -28.43
CA SER A 669 4.68 11.69 -29.82
C SER A 669 3.80 10.45 -29.90
N SER A 670 2.70 10.57 -30.65
CA SER A 670 1.81 9.46 -31.05
C SER A 670 2.03 9.02 -32.50
N ALA A 671 3.11 9.49 -33.14
CA ALA A 671 3.42 9.17 -34.53
C ALA A 671 4.22 7.87 -34.67
N ALA A 672 4.07 7.20 -35.82
CA ALA A 672 4.87 6.03 -36.18
C ALA A 672 6.29 6.38 -36.66
N SER A 673 6.57 7.66 -36.90
CA SER A 673 7.89 8.18 -37.29
C SER A 673 8.34 9.30 -36.35
N SER A 674 9.63 9.62 -36.36
CA SER A 674 10.15 10.75 -35.61
C SER A 674 9.56 12.08 -36.08
N LEU A 675 9.27 12.97 -35.15
CA LEU A 675 8.71 14.30 -35.42
C LEU A 675 9.47 15.39 -34.66
N ASN A 676 9.66 16.53 -35.32
CA ASN A 676 10.26 17.71 -34.71
C ASN A 676 9.21 18.51 -33.94
N TYR A 677 9.66 19.18 -32.88
CA TYR A 677 8.85 20.14 -32.13
C TYR A 677 9.66 21.39 -31.79
N THR A 678 8.92 22.48 -31.60
CA THR A 678 9.42 23.72 -31.01
C THR A 678 8.42 24.17 -29.94
N LEU A 679 8.85 24.20 -28.69
CA LEU A 679 8.07 24.73 -27.57
C LEU A 679 8.62 26.10 -27.15
N SER A 680 7.78 27.14 -27.25
CA SER A 680 8.10 28.49 -26.80
C SER A 680 7.23 28.83 -25.59
N ILE A 681 7.83 29.32 -24.52
CA ILE A 681 7.14 29.73 -23.29
C ILE A 681 7.58 31.14 -22.93
N SER A 682 6.65 32.05 -22.72
CA SER A 682 6.89 33.40 -22.20
C SER A 682 6.05 33.69 -20.97
N ALA A 683 6.57 34.53 -20.07
CA ALA A 683 5.88 34.99 -18.88
C ALA A 683 6.10 36.50 -18.71
N THR A 684 5.02 37.24 -18.44
CA THR A 684 5.05 38.69 -18.21
C THR A 684 4.33 39.03 -16.92
N ASN A 685 4.90 39.96 -16.14
CA ASN A 685 4.18 40.53 -15.01
C ASN A 685 3.04 41.40 -15.55
N ILE A 686 1.84 41.25 -14.99
CA ILE A 686 0.75 42.19 -15.29
C ILE A 686 1.10 43.47 -14.54
N VAL A 687 1.58 44.49 -15.26
CA VAL A 687 1.67 45.85 -14.72
C VAL A 687 0.24 46.26 -14.35
N PRO A 688 -0.04 46.64 -13.09
CA PRO A 688 -1.35 47.18 -12.74
C PRO A 688 -1.61 48.34 -13.68
N THR A 689 -2.69 48.28 -14.46
CA THR A 689 -3.18 49.46 -15.17
C THR A 689 -3.39 50.53 -14.09
N GLU A 690 -2.57 51.58 -14.10
CA GLU A 690 -2.80 52.74 -13.27
C GLU A 690 -4.24 53.18 -13.52
N THR A 691 -5.08 52.99 -12.51
CA THR A 691 -6.41 53.59 -12.51
C THR A 691 -6.14 55.09 -12.57
N PRO A 692 -6.65 55.83 -13.57
CA PRO A 692 -6.38 57.25 -13.66
C PRO A 692 -6.81 57.90 -12.36
N THR A 693 -5.84 58.47 -11.65
CA THR A 693 -6.05 59.26 -10.44
C THR A 693 -7.16 60.26 -10.71
N ALA A 694 -8.26 60.14 -9.96
CA ALA A 694 -9.33 61.11 -10.01
C ALA A 694 -8.74 62.50 -9.77
N THR A 695 -8.94 63.40 -10.74
CA THR A 695 -8.58 64.81 -10.65
C THR A 695 -9.11 65.38 -9.33
N PRO A 696 -8.28 65.99 -8.48
CA PRO A 696 -8.78 66.62 -7.27
C PRO A 696 -9.71 67.78 -7.64
N ALA A 697 -10.91 67.76 -7.08
CA ALA A 697 -11.86 68.87 -7.16
C ALA A 697 -11.20 70.15 -6.59
N PRO A 698 -11.47 71.34 -7.15
CA PRO A 698 -10.79 72.56 -6.75
C PRO A 698 -11.12 72.92 -5.30
N THR A 699 -10.05 73.13 -4.52
CA THR A 699 -10.07 73.66 -3.16
C THR A 699 -10.71 75.05 -3.14
N VAL A 700 -11.85 75.18 -2.46
CA VAL A 700 -12.48 76.48 -2.20
C VAL A 700 -11.72 77.17 -1.07
N THR A 701 -11.20 78.36 -1.35
CA THR A 701 -10.50 79.24 -0.40
C THR A 701 -11.42 79.69 0.74
N PRO A 702 -10.99 79.65 2.01
CA PRO A 702 -11.79 80.19 3.11
C PRO A 702 -11.82 81.72 3.05
N THR A 703 -13.03 82.28 3.01
CA THR A 703 -13.30 83.72 3.11
C THR A 703 -13.35 84.15 4.57
N ALA A 704 -12.86 85.35 4.86
CA ALA A 704 -12.64 85.91 6.19
C ALA A 704 -13.89 85.98 7.09
N THR A 705 -13.66 85.70 8.38
CA THR A 705 -14.57 85.90 9.52
C THR A 705 -14.89 87.39 9.76
N PRO A 706 -16.16 87.78 9.97
CA PRO A 706 -16.50 89.04 10.62
C PRO A 706 -16.75 88.87 12.13
N THR A 707 -16.34 89.91 12.86
CA THR A 707 -16.40 90.23 14.31
C THR A 707 -17.84 90.17 14.90
N PRO A 708 -18.01 89.91 16.23
CA PRO A 708 -19.31 89.60 16.82
C PRO A 708 -20.13 90.83 17.24
N THR A 709 -21.46 90.67 17.35
CA THR A 709 -22.35 91.61 18.06
C THR A 709 -23.50 90.86 18.78
N VAL A 710 -23.32 90.72 20.10
CA VAL A 710 -24.24 90.90 21.25
C VAL A 710 -25.78 90.69 21.10
N THR A 711 -26.29 89.58 21.68
CA THR A 711 -27.39 89.40 22.71
C THR A 711 -28.85 89.83 22.35
N PRO A 712 -29.98 89.23 22.86
CA PRO A 712 -30.20 88.45 24.11
C PRO A 712 -31.00 87.12 24.07
N THR A 713 -30.79 86.35 25.15
CA THR A 713 -31.59 85.25 25.75
C THR A 713 -32.97 85.75 26.26
N PRO A 714 -34.04 84.92 26.44
CA PRO A 714 -34.15 83.98 27.57
C PRO A 714 -34.83 82.60 27.31
N THR A 715 -34.41 81.65 28.17
CA THR A 715 -34.95 80.37 28.73
C THR A 715 -36.50 80.34 28.95
N PRO A 716 -37.21 79.21 29.31
CA PRO A 716 -36.72 77.96 29.93
C PRO A 716 -37.46 76.61 29.63
N THR A 717 -36.89 75.52 30.21
CA THR A 717 -37.55 74.26 30.69
C THR A 717 -38.03 73.24 29.63
N SER A 718 -37.97 71.91 29.81
CA SER A 718 -37.97 71.10 31.03
C SER A 718 -37.36 69.69 30.83
N THR A 719 -36.91 69.17 31.95
CA THR A 719 -36.37 67.85 32.29
C THR A 719 -37.40 66.72 32.20
N ALA A 720 -36.98 65.51 31.80
CA ALA A 720 -37.41 64.26 32.46
C ALA A 720 -36.41 63.12 32.21
N THR A 721 -36.12 62.39 33.29
CA THR A 721 -35.07 61.39 33.54
C THR A 721 -35.71 59.97 33.46
N PRO A 722 -34.92 58.88 33.40
CA PRO A 722 -35.30 57.56 32.86
C PRO A 722 -35.80 56.58 33.93
N THR A 723 -36.31 55.41 33.53
CA THR A 723 -36.46 54.22 34.42
C THR A 723 -36.71 52.93 33.58
N PRO A 724 -36.62 51.70 34.14
CA PRO A 724 -35.61 50.72 33.74
C PRO A 724 -36.17 49.29 33.43
N THR A 725 -35.25 48.36 33.21
CA THR A 725 -35.35 46.89 33.03
C THR A 725 -36.15 46.15 34.11
N PRO A 726 -36.64 44.92 33.84
CA PRO A 726 -36.24 43.79 34.70
C PRO A 726 -35.90 42.46 33.98
N THR A 727 -35.08 41.66 34.66
CA THR A 727 -34.48 40.36 34.31
C THR A 727 -35.29 39.19 34.97
N PRO A 728 -34.89 37.88 34.90
CA PRO A 728 -35.79 36.76 34.66
C PRO A 728 -36.09 35.91 35.92
N THR A 729 -36.90 34.85 35.80
CA THR A 729 -37.14 33.88 36.88
C THR A 729 -37.41 32.47 36.31
N PRO A 730 -37.00 31.37 36.99
CA PRO A 730 -36.76 30.05 36.41
C PRO A 730 -37.92 29.06 36.58
N THR A 731 -37.83 27.89 35.93
CA THR A 731 -38.87 26.83 35.97
C THR A 731 -38.30 25.55 36.56
N ALA A 732 -39.04 24.97 37.50
CA ALA A 732 -38.81 23.67 38.14
C ALA A 732 -39.85 22.62 37.67
N THR A 733 -39.42 21.37 37.69
CA THR A 733 -40.15 20.11 37.40
C THR A 733 -41.24 19.78 38.44
N PRO A 734 -42.26 18.97 38.08
CA PRO A 734 -42.37 17.58 38.59
C PRO A 734 -43.01 16.64 37.51
N SER A 735 -43.10 15.30 37.57
CA SER A 735 -42.84 14.20 38.52
C SER A 735 -42.58 12.93 37.69
#